data_AF-A0A2V9XKQ1-F1
#
_entry.id   AF-A0A2V9XKQ1-F1
#
_cell.length_a   1.000
_cell.length_b   1.000
_cell.length_c   1.000
_cell.angle_alpha   90.00
_cell.angle_beta   90.00
_cell.angle_gamma   90.00
#
_symmetry.space_group_name_H-M   'P 1'
#
loop_
_entity.id
_entity.type
_entity.pdbx_description
1 polymer ?
#
loop_
_entity_poly.entity_id
_entity_poly.type
_entity_poly.pdbx_seq_one_letter_code
_entity_poly.pdbx_strand_id
1 'polypeptide(L)'
;QESIQELTVVANSYTAEDGRNTGAQVKVVSKNGTNQYHGSGFFKDNSPGLNAFNKWGGPDGQSPEKVRQNLRQFGGSLGGPIKKERLFFFFSYEGNRSTDLQFSGGQYVETPALQQWMAANRSGTVVGDLVTAKGSQLRIAQVLTPSCNDFNAVGYGSAARCQVVSAGVDVGSAANGGCNMSYGQYADFFNGNTTGCGLDGVADLQKVITEAPTRSRGNQYNARVDYVRAKDLFAVSFYITPLNSVGGDLGANGRPLADLTFDPRNKYVALIWNHTLSSTMMNEARLNWTRFFANQLASNPNVAWNLPRWEVEQVPGDRIKFGANQGTNSPGIFAQNQYEFRDTFSKLRGRHGFKAGFIATLNQDSNDYEFGAARPVYVAHALWNFVDGTPIYEGINVNPLTGAPTDVHKYYRQHDYSGFGQDDIKLRPNFTLNVGLRYEYFAPLNEKFGRQSNLILGSGPNPLRTATLKVGGPLYPADRNNFAPRLGFAWTPSRFMNKTVIRGGFGVAYNRITDTMTGISRVNPPYLFREGFCCAMSAADFAANPWGQGPFYPTPNGNFIVVTEGQTNNPLSWPANPAIPPTFDPTTGLPLGGTVEIWGAPQSTRTPYVYLYSTEVQHELPAGWLLTVGYQGSQSRKMLRIVGLNRVYPQVNPILSPVYFPTTDVNGHFNALNISGTKRFSHGFQFFGKYQLSRSMDSGSWEGSGGNRDPFYPINQTYDYGPSDFDVTHNMLFTALYDIPLLKIRHDFVGRAFCGWHGDGTFQFHSGFPW
;
A
#
# COMPACT_ATOMS: atom_id res chain seq x y z
N GLN A 1 -2.71 20.95 10.10
CA GLN A 1 -2.76 21.32 8.68
C GLN A 1 -3.40 22.69 8.57
N GLU A 2 -2.66 23.66 8.06
CA GLU A 2 -3.03 25.07 7.92
C GLU A 2 -3.93 25.35 6.72
N SER A 3 -3.84 24.54 5.65
CA SER A 3 -4.61 24.80 4.43
C SER A 3 -6.08 24.33 4.49
N ILE A 4 -6.45 23.53 5.48
CA ILE A 4 -7.79 22.94 5.63
C ILE A 4 -8.70 23.89 6.40
N GLN A 5 -9.86 24.19 5.84
CA GLN A 5 -10.94 24.91 6.51
C GLN A 5 -11.93 23.94 7.15
N GLU A 6 -12.32 22.91 6.40
CA GLU A 6 -13.30 21.93 6.84
C GLU A 6 -12.94 20.54 6.33
N LEU A 7 -13.17 19.53 7.17
CA LEU A 7 -13.07 18.12 6.86
C LEU A 7 -14.41 17.47 7.18
N THR A 8 -15.11 16.95 6.17
CA THR A 8 -16.37 16.24 6.34
C THR A 8 -16.18 14.77 6.00
N VAL A 9 -16.53 13.87 6.92
CA VAL A 9 -16.50 12.41 6.69
C VAL A 9 -17.94 11.91 6.55
N VAL A 10 -18.27 11.39 5.38
CA VAL A 10 -19.61 10.86 5.05
C VAL A 10 -19.51 9.34 4.95
N ALA A 11 -20.01 8.63 5.97
CA ALA A 11 -19.96 7.16 6.01
C ALA A 11 -21.18 6.50 5.33
N ASN A 12 -22.37 7.10 5.44
CA ASN A 12 -23.59 6.66 4.75
C ASN A 12 -24.23 7.86 4.08
N SER A 13 -23.94 8.05 2.80
CA SER A 13 -24.59 9.09 2.00
C SER A 13 -25.85 8.54 1.35
N TYR A 14 -27.00 9.17 1.60
CA TYR A 14 -28.22 8.94 0.81
C TYR A 14 -28.37 9.95 -0.33
N THR A 15 -27.41 10.87 -0.54
CA THR A 15 -27.45 11.74 -1.71
C THR A 15 -26.85 11.03 -2.92
N ALA A 16 -27.43 11.28 -4.10
CA ALA A 16 -26.91 10.78 -5.39
C ALA A 16 -25.70 11.60 -5.91
N GLU A 17 -25.45 12.77 -5.30
CA GLU A 17 -24.29 13.62 -5.60
C GLU A 17 -22.97 12.90 -5.26
N ASP A 18 -23.01 12.14 -4.17
CA ASP A 18 -21.89 11.38 -3.64
C ASP A 18 -21.85 9.98 -4.26
N GLY A 19 -20.71 9.65 -4.85
CA GLY A 19 -20.43 8.31 -5.37
C GLY A 19 -18.94 8.12 -5.58
N ARG A 20 -18.57 7.07 -6.30
CA ARG A 20 -17.21 6.54 -6.36
C ARG A 20 -16.72 6.14 -4.96
N ASN A 21 -16.67 4.83 -4.73
CA ASN A 21 -16.28 4.14 -3.50
C ASN A 21 -17.44 3.91 -2.51
N THR A 22 -17.54 2.68 -2.02
CA THR A 22 -18.49 2.19 -1.02
C THR A 22 -17.77 2.18 0.33
N GLY A 23 -17.80 3.30 1.03
CA GLY A 23 -17.14 3.48 2.30
C GLY A 23 -17.22 4.92 2.76
N ALA A 24 -16.32 5.33 3.64
CA ALA A 24 -16.22 6.73 4.06
C ALA A 24 -15.75 7.61 2.90
N GLN A 25 -16.55 8.62 2.56
CA GLN A 25 -16.13 9.70 1.67
C GLN A 25 -15.60 10.85 2.51
N VAL A 26 -14.37 11.27 2.22
CA VAL A 26 -13.69 12.35 2.94
C VAL A 26 -13.65 13.58 2.04
N LYS A 27 -14.44 14.59 2.39
CA LYS A 27 -14.50 15.87 1.70
C LYS A 27 -13.63 16.87 2.43
N VAL A 28 -12.68 17.47 1.72
CA VAL A 28 -11.76 18.47 2.27
C VAL A 28 -12.02 19.81 1.58
N VAL A 29 -12.36 20.82 2.37
CA VAL A 29 -12.48 22.20 1.90
C VAL A 29 -11.23 22.97 2.31
N SER A 30 -10.57 23.60 1.34
CA SER A 30 -9.41 24.44 1.59
C SER A 30 -9.82 25.86 1.98
N LYS A 31 -9.01 26.50 2.84
CA LYS A 31 -9.19 27.92 3.19
C LYS A 31 -9.11 28.81 1.94
N ASN A 32 -9.89 29.88 1.96
CA ASN A 32 -9.94 30.92 0.94
C ASN A 32 -9.38 32.25 1.47
N GLY A 33 -9.10 33.17 0.54
CA GLY A 33 -8.72 34.54 0.91
C GLY A 33 -9.94 35.35 1.38
N THR A 34 -9.70 36.39 2.17
CA THR A 34 -10.77 37.24 2.71
C THR A 34 -10.50 38.73 2.45
N ASN A 35 -11.44 39.59 2.84
CA ASN A 35 -11.31 41.05 2.72
C ASN A 35 -10.31 41.68 3.71
N GLN A 36 -9.75 40.89 4.61
CA GLN A 36 -8.79 41.33 5.61
C GLN A 36 -7.54 40.47 5.52
N TYR A 37 -6.38 41.08 5.79
CA TYR A 37 -5.16 40.29 5.91
C TYR A 37 -5.21 39.50 7.21
N HIS A 38 -4.97 38.19 7.14
CA HIS A 38 -4.81 37.33 8.30
C HIS A 38 -3.79 36.23 7.99
N GLY A 39 -3.15 35.73 9.03
CA GLY A 39 -2.20 34.63 8.91
C GLY A 39 -2.02 33.90 10.21
N SER A 40 -1.33 32.78 10.12
CA SER A 40 -1.01 31.90 11.25
C SER A 40 0.39 31.35 11.05
N GLY A 41 1.01 30.97 12.15
CA GLY A 41 2.28 30.25 12.16
C GLY A 41 2.26 29.20 13.26
N PHE A 42 2.88 28.06 13.01
CA PHE A 42 3.01 27.02 14.01
C PHE A 42 4.38 26.34 13.93
N PHE A 43 4.77 25.78 15.07
CA PHE A 43 5.91 24.89 15.21
C PHE A 43 5.53 23.77 16.18
N LYS A 44 5.87 22.54 15.82
CA LYS A 44 5.66 21.34 16.62
C LYS A 44 6.93 20.49 16.57
N ASP A 45 7.40 20.07 17.74
CA ASP A 45 8.53 19.17 17.91
C ASP A 45 8.07 17.95 18.69
N ASN A 46 8.26 16.77 18.10
CA ASN A 46 8.15 15.50 18.81
C ASN A 46 9.55 14.88 18.81
N SER A 47 10.18 14.86 19.97
CA SER A 47 11.54 14.36 20.14
C SER A 47 11.57 13.12 21.03
N PRO A 48 12.48 12.17 20.82
CA PRO A 48 12.61 10.97 21.67
C PRO A 48 12.84 11.30 23.16
N GLY A 49 13.44 12.45 23.46
CA GLY A 49 13.60 12.93 24.85
C GLY A 49 12.28 13.29 25.54
N LEU A 50 11.23 13.59 24.79
CA LEU A 50 9.91 14.01 25.27
C LEU A 50 8.86 12.90 25.18
N ASN A 51 9.13 11.84 24.42
CA ASN A 51 8.22 10.72 24.23
C ASN A 51 8.26 9.76 25.42
N ALA A 52 7.09 9.46 25.99
CA ALA A 52 6.91 8.29 26.84
C ALA A 52 7.01 7.01 25.98
N PHE A 53 7.43 5.90 26.59
CA PHE A 53 7.50 4.60 25.93
C PHE A 53 6.75 3.56 26.77
N ASN A 54 6.19 2.55 26.11
CA ASN A 54 5.48 1.48 26.79
C ASN A 54 6.49 0.61 27.56
N LYS A 55 6.33 0.53 28.89
CA LYS A 55 7.19 -0.30 29.75
C LYS A 55 6.73 -1.75 29.84
N TRP A 56 5.51 -2.04 29.36
CA TRP A 56 4.99 -3.39 29.33
C TRP A 56 5.39 -4.08 28.03
N GLY A 57 6.26 -5.08 28.14
CA GLY A 57 6.85 -5.85 27.02
C GLY A 57 5.92 -6.87 26.36
N GLY A 58 4.61 -6.80 26.64
CA GLY A 58 3.68 -7.85 26.23
C GLY A 58 3.84 -9.17 27.00
N PRO A 59 3.09 -10.21 26.62
CA PRO A 59 3.16 -11.54 27.22
C PRO A 59 4.53 -12.20 27.10
N ASP A 60 5.25 -11.90 26.01
CA ASP A 60 6.57 -12.47 25.72
C ASP A 60 7.72 -11.72 26.42
N GLY A 61 7.41 -10.67 27.21
CA GLY A 61 8.40 -9.93 27.99
C GLY A 61 9.43 -9.19 27.14
N GLN A 62 9.05 -8.73 25.95
CA GLN A 62 9.93 -7.99 25.04
C GLN A 62 10.48 -6.74 25.73
N SER A 63 11.73 -6.39 25.40
CA SER A 63 12.34 -5.18 25.97
C SER A 63 11.54 -3.94 25.57
N PRO A 64 11.30 -2.97 26.48
CA PRO A 64 10.62 -1.73 26.15
C PRO A 64 11.29 -1.00 24.99
N GLU A 65 10.60 -0.90 23.85
CA GLU A 65 11.11 -0.15 22.71
C GLU A 65 10.79 1.34 22.87
N LYS A 66 11.84 2.16 22.82
CA LYS A 66 11.70 3.61 22.83
C LYS A 66 11.68 4.14 21.40
N VAL A 67 10.62 4.84 21.03
CA VAL A 67 10.53 5.54 19.75
C VAL A 67 11.67 6.56 19.63
N ARG A 68 12.56 6.35 18.66
CA ARG A 68 13.72 7.22 18.38
C ARG A 68 13.47 8.23 17.26
N GLN A 69 12.22 8.32 16.79
CA GLN A 69 11.81 9.30 15.79
C GLN A 69 11.89 10.73 16.34
N ASN A 70 12.63 11.58 15.64
CA ASN A 70 12.61 13.03 15.80
C ASN A 70 11.78 13.63 14.65
N LEU A 71 10.68 14.30 14.99
CA LEU A 71 9.74 14.87 14.04
C LEU A 71 9.54 16.35 14.34
N ARG A 72 9.85 17.19 13.35
CA ARG A 72 9.61 18.63 13.36
C ARG A 72 8.63 19.01 12.28
N GLN A 73 7.55 19.64 12.69
CA GLN A 73 6.53 20.18 11.81
C GLN A 73 6.44 21.68 12.01
N PHE A 74 6.46 22.43 10.93
CA PHE A 74 6.36 23.88 10.99
C PHE A 74 5.65 24.39 9.76
N GLY A 75 5.01 25.54 9.88
CA GLY A 75 4.30 26.10 8.76
C GLY A 75 3.61 27.39 9.11
N GLY A 76 2.94 27.92 8.12
CA GLY A 76 2.13 29.12 8.28
C GLY A 76 1.26 29.37 7.08
N SER A 77 0.31 30.29 7.27
CA SER A 77 -0.58 30.73 6.22
C SER A 77 -0.70 32.24 6.19
N LEU A 78 -1.01 32.79 5.03
CA LEU A 78 -1.33 34.20 4.82
C LEU A 78 -2.45 34.28 3.78
N GLY A 79 -3.49 35.02 4.08
CA GLY A 79 -4.59 35.32 3.16
C GLY A 79 -5.03 36.76 3.27
N GLY A 80 -5.66 37.27 2.22
CA GLY A 80 -6.20 38.63 2.19
C GLY A 80 -6.63 39.08 0.79
N PRO A 81 -7.00 40.36 0.65
CA PRO A 81 -7.44 40.91 -0.63
C PRO A 81 -6.25 41.32 -1.50
N ILE A 82 -6.29 40.97 -2.79
CA ILE A 82 -5.52 41.66 -3.84
C ILE A 82 -6.30 42.91 -4.28
N LYS A 83 -7.62 42.75 -4.47
CA LYS A 83 -8.58 43.83 -4.67
C LYS A 83 -9.75 43.60 -3.76
N LYS A 84 -9.98 44.50 -2.80
CA LYS A 84 -11.10 44.42 -1.86
C LYS A 84 -12.40 44.10 -2.59
N GLU A 85 -13.17 43.20 -2.01
CA GLU A 85 -14.49 42.73 -2.44
C GLU A 85 -14.51 41.96 -3.77
N ARG A 86 -13.38 41.80 -4.46
CA ARG A 86 -13.35 41.21 -5.80
C ARG A 86 -12.29 40.15 -6.02
N LEU A 87 -11.10 40.28 -5.47
CA LEU A 87 -9.98 39.38 -5.75
C LEU A 87 -9.22 39.09 -4.46
N PHE A 88 -9.14 37.83 -4.10
CA PHE A 88 -8.56 37.35 -2.86
C PHE A 88 -7.49 36.31 -3.12
N PHE A 89 -6.49 36.24 -2.24
CA PHE A 89 -5.49 35.19 -2.25
C PHE A 89 -5.41 34.49 -0.90
N PHE A 90 -5.00 33.23 -0.93
CA PHE A 90 -4.59 32.46 0.22
C PHE A 90 -3.34 31.66 -0.15
N PHE A 91 -2.37 31.65 0.75
CA PHE A 91 -1.15 30.86 0.62
C PHE A 91 -0.85 30.17 1.95
N SER A 92 -0.40 28.92 1.88
CA SER A 92 0.14 28.22 3.04
C SER A 92 1.33 27.35 2.66
N TYR A 93 2.22 27.20 3.64
CA TYR A 93 3.39 26.35 3.57
C TYR A 93 3.45 25.48 4.82
N GLU A 94 3.68 24.18 4.63
CA GLU A 94 3.94 23.23 5.70
C GLU A 94 5.21 22.43 5.39
N GLY A 95 6.13 22.40 6.34
CA GLY A 95 7.36 21.61 6.33
C GLY A 95 7.29 20.49 7.34
N ASN A 96 7.58 19.27 6.89
CA ASN A 96 7.75 18.10 7.74
C ASN A 96 9.19 17.60 7.66
N ARG A 97 9.86 17.43 8.80
CA ARG A 97 11.22 16.88 8.90
C ARG A 97 11.18 15.73 9.88
N SER A 98 11.48 14.54 9.42
CA SER A 98 11.57 13.36 10.26
C SER A 98 12.92 12.69 10.08
N THR A 99 13.52 12.28 11.17
CA THR A 99 14.64 11.34 11.20
C THR A 99 14.30 10.26 12.19
N ASP A 100 14.59 9.02 11.83
CA ASP A 100 14.43 7.88 12.73
C ASP A 100 15.65 6.97 12.60
N LEU A 101 15.84 6.12 13.61
CA LEU A 101 16.90 5.13 13.63
C LEU A 101 16.29 3.81 14.07
N GLN A 102 16.19 2.89 13.12
CA GLN A 102 15.63 1.56 13.35
C GLN A 102 16.75 0.57 13.66
N PHE A 103 16.46 -0.43 14.49
CA PHE A 103 17.38 -1.50 14.85
C PHE A 103 16.82 -2.84 14.42
N SER A 104 17.68 -3.75 13.98
CA SER A 104 17.36 -5.17 13.78
C SER A 104 18.34 -6.02 14.56
N GLY A 105 17.84 -6.80 15.52
CA GLY A 105 18.66 -7.55 16.47
C GLY A 105 18.82 -9.03 16.12
N GLY A 106 19.91 -9.61 16.60
CA GLY A 106 20.11 -11.06 16.68
C GLY A 106 20.47 -11.76 15.37
N GLN A 107 20.85 -11.01 14.34
CA GLN A 107 21.18 -11.54 13.01
C GLN A 107 22.66 -11.92 12.91
N TYR A 108 22.96 -12.99 12.17
CA TYR A 108 24.33 -13.31 11.80
C TYR A 108 24.70 -12.63 10.49
N VAL A 109 25.87 -11.99 10.46
CA VAL A 109 26.45 -11.31 9.28
C VAL A 109 27.93 -11.66 9.17
N GLU A 110 28.51 -11.46 8.00
CA GLU A 110 29.94 -11.66 7.77
C GLU A 110 30.81 -10.79 8.71
N THR A 111 31.94 -11.34 9.14
CA THR A 111 32.95 -10.60 9.89
C THR A 111 33.77 -9.71 8.96
N PRO A 112 34.42 -8.65 9.49
CA PRO A 112 35.38 -7.88 8.71
C PRO A 112 36.52 -8.72 8.14
N ALA A 113 36.91 -9.80 8.81
CA ALA A 113 37.95 -10.71 8.35
C ALA A 113 37.52 -11.46 7.07
N LEU A 114 36.30 -12.03 7.07
CA LEU A 114 35.75 -12.70 5.89
C LEU A 114 35.55 -11.71 4.73
N GLN A 115 35.07 -10.49 5.00
CA GLN A 115 34.95 -9.46 3.97
C GLN A 115 36.28 -9.11 3.31
N GLN A 116 37.34 -8.93 4.11
CA GLN A 116 38.68 -8.64 3.61
C GLN A 116 39.24 -9.81 2.80
N TRP A 117 39.00 -11.05 3.26
CA TRP A 117 39.39 -12.24 2.54
C TRP A 117 38.68 -12.35 1.18
N MET A 118 37.36 -12.12 1.12
CA MET A 118 36.60 -12.12 -0.13
C MET A 118 37.07 -11.00 -1.07
N ALA A 119 37.31 -9.80 -0.55
CA ALA A 119 37.83 -8.69 -1.35
C ALA A 119 39.20 -9.00 -1.98
N ALA A 120 40.07 -9.71 -1.27
CA ALA A 120 41.40 -10.08 -1.74
C ALA A 120 41.38 -11.28 -2.71
N ASN A 121 40.58 -12.32 -2.42
CA ASN A 121 40.64 -13.60 -3.13
C ASN A 121 39.56 -13.76 -4.21
N ARG A 122 38.54 -12.91 -4.22
CA ARG A 122 37.45 -12.89 -5.20
C ARG A 122 37.41 -11.58 -6.01
N SER A 123 38.54 -10.88 -6.12
CA SER A 123 38.66 -9.67 -6.93
C SER A 123 38.36 -9.96 -8.42
N GLY A 124 37.63 -9.06 -9.09
CA GLY A 124 37.21 -9.22 -10.49
C GLY A 124 36.04 -10.20 -10.69
N THR A 125 35.36 -10.56 -9.61
CA THR A 125 34.13 -11.37 -9.61
C THR A 125 32.99 -10.58 -8.97
N VAL A 126 31.75 -10.97 -9.28
CA VAL A 126 30.52 -10.36 -8.72
C VAL A 126 30.56 -10.32 -7.18
N VAL A 127 31.09 -11.37 -6.54
CA VAL A 127 31.17 -11.47 -5.07
C VAL A 127 32.16 -10.45 -4.51
N GLY A 128 33.35 -10.36 -5.10
CA GLY A 128 34.35 -9.36 -4.73
C GLY A 128 33.83 -7.94 -4.89
N ASP A 129 33.12 -7.67 -5.99
CA ASP A 129 32.56 -6.36 -6.28
C ASP A 129 31.40 -6.02 -5.34
N LEU A 130 30.54 -6.98 -4.97
CA LEU A 130 29.47 -6.79 -3.97
C LEU A 130 30.01 -6.40 -2.58
N VAL A 131 31.13 -6.99 -2.15
CA VAL A 131 31.69 -6.73 -0.81
C VAL A 131 32.60 -5.50 -0.78
N THR A 132 33.14 -5.08 -1.92
CA THR A 132 33.95 -3.86 -2.06
C THR A 132 33.16 -2.64 -2.51
N ALA A 133 31.94 -2.83 -3.01
CA ALA A 133 31.05 -1.74 -3.45
C ALA A 133 30.86 -0.68 -2.36
N LYS A 134 30.75 0.58 -2.79
CA LYS A 134 30.51 1.71 -1.87
C LYS A 134 29.21 1.49 -1.08
N GLY A 135 29.34 1.39 0.25
CA GLY A 135 28.21 1.14 1.15
C GLY A 135 27.92 -0.34 1.43
N SER A 136 28.79 -1.27 1.02
CA SER A 136 28.70 -2.69 1.38
C SER A 136 28.89 -2.93 2.89
N GLN A 137 29.59 -2.02 3.57
CA GLN A 137 29.91 -2.09 4.99
C GLN A 137 28.68 -1.93 5.88
N LEU A 138 28.53 -2.83 6.84
CA LEU A 138 27.41 -2.89 7.77
C LEU A 138 27.44 -1.75 8.80
N ARG A 139 26.26 -1.22 9.14
CA ARG A 139 26.08 -0.35 10.31
C ARG A 139 25.76 -1.21 11.54
N ILE A 140 26.79 -1.62 12.27
CA ILE A 140 26.67 -2.45 13.47
C ILE A 140 26.52 -1.54 14.69
N ALA A 141 25.38 -1.65 15.39
CA ALA A 141 25.13 -0.96 16.64
C ALA A 141 25.74 -1.70 17.84
N GLN A 142 25.69 -3.04 17.82
CA GLN A 142 26.23 -3.89 18.88
C GLN A 142 26.60 -5.28 18.33
N VAL A 143 27.72 -5.82 18.78
CA VAL A 143 28.05 -7.25 18.60
C VAL A 143 27.54 -8.03 19.81
N LEU A 144 26.80 -9.10 19.57
CA LEU A 144 26.22 -9.98 20.58
C LEU A 144 27.07 -11.24 20.74
N THR A 145 26.95 -11.89 21.89
CA THR A 145 27.61 -13.18 22.13
C THR A 145 27.09 -14.22 21.13
N PRO A 146 27.95 -14.78 20.27
CA PRO A 146 27.55 -15.81 19.32
C PRO A 146 27.45 -17.18 20.00
N SER A 147 26.79 -18.13 19.33
CA SER A 147 26.68 -19.52 19.81
C SER A 147 26.58 -20.48 18.63
N CYS A 148 27.40 -21.54 18.62
CA CYS A 148 27.27 -22.61 17.63
C CYS A 148 25.94 -23.36 17.74
N ASN A 149 25.27 -23.33 18.90
CA ASN A 149 23.94 -23.91 19.03
C ASN A 149 22.90 -23.21 18.14
N ASP A 150 23.10 -21.92 17.83
CA ASP A 150 22.22 -21.18 16.91
C ASP A 150 22.23 -21.81 15.51
N PHE A 151 23.32 -22.49 15.16
CA PHE A 151 23.50 -23.11 13.85
C PHE A 151 23.04 -24.58 13.78
N ASN A 152 22.53 -25.15 14.88
CA ASN A 152 21.95 -26.50 14.89
C ASN A 152 20.80 -26.61 13.89
N ALA A 153 19.93 -25.61 13.85
CA ALA A 153 18.74 -25.58 12.99
C ALA A 153 19.08 -25.43 11.49
N VAL A 154 20.27 -24.94 11.17
CA VAL A 154 20.74 -24.70 9.80
C VAL A 154 21.89 -25.62 9.40
N GLY A 155 22.14 -26.71 10.15
CA GLY A 155 23.05 -27.79 9.72
C GLY A 155 24.54 -27.63 10.07
N TYR A 156 24.96 -26.55 10.73
CA TYR A 156 26.36 -26.36 11.19
C TYR A 156 26.59 -26.72 12.67
N GLY A 157 25.62 -27.39 13.29
CA GLY A 157 25.53 -27.56 14.74
C GLY A 157 26.58 -28.42 15.47
N SER A 158 27.45 -29.14 14.75
CA SER A 158 28.46 -29.98 15.40
C SER A 158 29.76 -29.21 15.63
N ALA A 159 30.51 -29.57 16.68
CA ALA A 159 31.82 -28.96 16.97
C ALA A 159 32.87 -29.16 15.86
N ALA A 160 32.60 -30.03 14.88
CA ALA A 160 33.43 -30.22 13.68
C ALA A 160 33.12 -29.20 12.56
N ARG A 161 32.04 -28.42 12.70
CA ARG A 161 31.44 -27.57 11.67
C ARG A 161 31.24 -26.12 12.10
N CYS A 162 31.23 -25.88 13.40
CA CYS A 162 31.19 -24.53 13.96
C CYS A 162 32.09 -24.46 15.18
N GLN A 163 32.85 -23.37 15.29
CA GLN A 163 33.62 -23.03 16.47
C GLN A 163 33.43 -21.56 16.82
N VAL A 164 33.12 -21.27 18.08
CA VAL A 164 33.10 -19.88 18.57
C VAL A 164 34.54 -19.39 18.66
N VAL A 165 34.85 -18.31 17.94
CA VAL A 165 36.18 -17.68 17.89
C VAL A 165 36.00 -16.20 18.20
N SER A 166 36.53 -15.75 19.35
CA SER A 166 36.41 -14.36 19.80
C SER A 166 34.94 -13.91 19.84
N ALA A 167 34.58 -12.80 19.20
CA ALA A 167 33.23 -12.27 19.11
C ALA A 167 32.39 -12.84 17.93
N GLY A 168 32.86 -13.88 17.25
CA GLY A 168 32.17 -14.50 16.12
C GLY A 168 32.19 -16.04 16.14
N VAL A 169 31.76 -16.64 15.03
CA VAL A 169 31.86 -18.08 14.75
C VAL A 169 32.62 -18.31 13.47
N ASP A 170 33.49 -19.30 13.50
CA ASP A 170 34.09 -19.97 12.35
C ASP A 170 33.15 -21.10 11.94
N VAL A 171 32.68 -21.10 10.69
CA VAL A 171 31.77 -22.12 10.13
C VAL A 171 32.44 -22.93 9.01
N GLY A 172 33.77 -23.00 9.07
CA GLY A 172 34.67 -23.72 8.17
C GLY A 172 35.13 -22.84 7.02
N SER A 173 36.39 -22.91 6.59
CA SER A 173 37.04 -21.94 5.68
C SER A 173 37.56 -22.59 4.40
N ALA A 174 37.61 -21.87 3.29
CA ALA A 174 38.22 -22.36 2.05
C ALA A 174 39.75 -22.53 2.13
N ALA A 175 40.41 -21.98 3.17
CA ALA A 175 41.86 -21.78 3.16
C ALA A 175 42.72 -22.93 3.74
N ASN A 176 42.20 -23.82 4.61
CA ASN A 176 43.07 -24.64 5.49
C ASN A 176 42.72 -26.14 5.66
N GLY A 177 42.08 -26.78 4.67
CA GLY A 177 41.77 -28.23 4.73
C GLY A 177 41.73 -28.99 3.41
N GLY A 178 42.33 -28.47 2.34
CA GLY A 178 42.64 -29.25 1.14
C GLY A 178 41.58 -29.29 0.03
N CYS A 179 40.46 -28.57 0.13
CA CYS A 179 39.57 -28.34 -1.02
C CYS A 179 39.81 -26.94 -1.58
N ASN A 180 40.55 -26.83 -2.68
CA ASN A 180 40.83 -25.56 -3.35
C ASN A 180 39.59 -25.13 -4.14
N MET A 181 38.55 -24.64 -3.46
CA MET A 181 37.28 -24.28 -4.08
C MET A 181 37.47 -23.08 -5.01
N SER A 182 37.53 -23.38 -6.30
CA SER A 182 37.64 -22.38 -7.36
C SER A 182 36.32 -21.64 -7.50
N TYR A 183 36.37 -20.36 -7.89
CA TYR A 183 35.14 -19.62 -8.18
C TYR A 183 34.32 -20.35 -9.25
N GLY A 184 33.03 -20.53 -9.01
CA GLY A 184 32.13 -21.33 -9.85
C GLY A 184 31.96 -22.80 -9.44
N GLN A 185 32.70 -23.29 -8.43
CA GLN A 185 32.56 -24.65 -7.92
C GLN A 185 31.50 -24.73 -6.81
N TYR A 186 30.44 -25.52 -7.02
CA TYR A 186 29.37 -25.69 -6.03
C TYR A 186 29.86 -26.48 -4.81
N ALA A 187 29.58 -25.97 -3.61
CA ALA A 187 29.67 -26.74 -2.37
C ALA A 187 28.60 -27.84 -2.34
N ASP A 188 28.95 -29.02 -1.83
CA ASP A 188 28.03 -30.15 -1.64
C ASP A 188 27.18 -29.93 -0.38
N PHE A 189 25.86 -29.87 -0.54
CA PHE A 189 24.97 -29.53 0.57
C PHE A 189 24.06 -30.67 1.04
N PHE A 190 23.69 -31.64 0.17
CA PHE A 190 22.87 -32.78 0.59
C PHE A 190 23.66 -33.88 1.30
N ASN A 191 24.98 -33.95 1.12
CA ASN A 191 25.83 -34.90 1.87
C ASN A 191 26.33 -34.34 3.21
N GLY A 192 25.76 -33.22 3.66
CA GLY A 192 26.07 -32.61 4.95
C GLY A 192 27.39 -31.83 4.99
N ASN A 193 27.98 -31.49 3.84
CA ASN A 193 29.24 -30.75 3.74
C ASN A 193 29.03 -29.26 3.39
N THR A 194 28.08 -28.62 4.08
CA THR A 194 27.72 -27.20 3.88
C THR A 194 28.70 -26.22 4.53
N THR A 195 29.69 -26.75 5.24
CA THR A 195 30.79 -26.01 5.86
C THR A 195 31.93 -25.95 4.87
N GLY A 196 32.74 -24.90 4.87
CA GLY A 196 33.92 -24.81 4.01
C GLY A 196 34.92 -25.95 4.26
N CYS A 197 36.18 -25.73 3.92
CA CYS A 197 37.25 -26.74 4.01
C CYS A 197 37.82 -26.88 5.43
N GLY A 198 36.97 -27.03 6.43
CA GLY A 198 37.33 -27.18 7.85
C GLY A 198 37.60 -25.84 8.57
N LEU A 199 37.53 -25.84 9.90
CA LEU A 199 37.70 -24.66 10.75
C LEU A 199 39.16 -24.16 10.70
N ASP A 200 39.39 -22.88 10.43
CA ASP A 200 40.72 -22.28 10.35
C ASP A 200 41.09 -21.40 11.56
N GLY A 201 40.17 -21.30 12.53
CA GLY A 201 40.34 -20.50 13.73
C GLY A 201 40.12 -19.00 13.51
N VAL A 202 39.56 -18.59 12.37
CA VAL A 202 39.15 -17.22 12.08
C VAL A 202 37.62 -17.18 11.97
N ALA A 203 36.99 -16.23 12.66
CA ALA A 203 35.53 -16.11 12.61
C ALA A 203 35.06 -15.61 11.23
N ASP A 204 34.11 -16.32 10.64
CA ASP A 204 33.44 -15.99 9.37
C ASP A 204 32.20 -15.14 9.56
N LEU A 205 31.42 -15.43 10.60
CA LEU A 205 30.16 -14.78 10.93
C LEU A 205 30.20 -14.20 12.35
N GLN A 206 29.46 -13.13 12.58
CA GLN A 206 29.26 -12.51 13.88
C GLN A 206 27.78 -12.22 14.10
N LYS A 207 27.32 -12.36 15.35
CA LYS A 207 25.95 -12.06 15.73
C LYS A 207 25.84 -10.58 16.11
N VAL A 208 24.94 -9.83 15.49
CA VAL A 208 24.90 -8.37 15.64
C VAL A 208 23.50 -7.83 15.82
N ILE A 209 23.44 -6.62 16.36
CA ILE A 209 22.34 -5.67 16.18
C ILE A 209 22.81 -4.64 15.15
N THR A 210 22.05 -4.49 14.07
CA THR A 210 22.32 -3.53 13.00
C THR A 210 21.39 -2.33 13.10
N GLU A 211 21.81 -1.20 12.54
CA GLU A 211 21.00 0.02 12.50
C GLU A 211 20.78 0.54 11.07
N ALA A 212 19.59 1.07 10.84
CA ALA A 212 19.21 1.70 9.58
C ALA A 212 18.58 3.08 9.84
N PRO A 213 19.34 4.18 9.68
CA PRO A 213 18.77 5.52 9.71
C PRO A 213 17.78 5.71 8.55
N THR A 214 16.66 6.33 8.87
CA THR A 214 15.73 6.84 7.88
C THR A 214 15.59 8.34 8.03
N ARG A 215 15.33 9.01 6.91
CA ARG A 215 15.15 10.47 6.88
C ARG A 215 14.06 10.82 5.92
N SER A 216 13.20 11.75 6.30
CA SER A 216 12.14 12.28 5.45
C SER A 216 12.06 13.80 5.55
N ARG A 217 11.99 14.46 4.41
CA ARG A 217 11.85 15.91 4.24
C ARG A 217 10.69 16.18 3.30
N GLY A 218 9.51 16.42 3.86
CA GLY A 218 8.31 16.79 3.12
C GLY A 218 8.08 18.29 3.12
N ASN A 219 7.65 18.85 2.00
CA ASN A 219 7.09 20.20 1.96
C ASN A 219 5.73 20.15 1.26
N GLN A 220 4.80 20.98 1.70
CA GLN A 220 3.50 21.18 1.08
C GLN A 220 3.31 22.68 0.88
N TYR A 221 3.08 23.07 -0.36
CA TYR A 221 2.71 24.42 -0.73
C TYR A 221 1.27 24.38 -1.22
N ASN A 222 0.43 25.27 -0.69
CA ASN A 222 -0.91 25.50 -1.19
C ASN A 222 -1.11 26.97 -1.50
N ALA A 223 -1.63 27.24 -2.69
CA ALA A 223 -1.99 28.59 -3.12
C ALA A 223 -3.39 28.56 -3.71
N ARG A 224 -4.19 29.58 -3.41
CA ARG A 224 -5.53 29.77 -3.96
C ARG A 224 -5.76 31.23 -4.28
N VAL A 225 -6.41 31.48 -5.41
CA VAL A 225 -6.88 32.81 -5.82
C VAL A 225 -8.36 32.71 -6.14
N ASP A 226 -9.16 33.61 -5.56
CA ASP A 226 -10.61 33.68 -5.74
C ASP A 226 -10.97 35.05 -6.35
N TYR A 227 -11.68 35.06 -7.47
CA TYR A 227 -12.23 36.24 -8.11
C TYR A 227 -13.76 36.22 -8.07
N VAL A 228 -14.34 37.19 -7.39
CA VAL A 228 -15.79 37.32 -7.16
C VAL A 228 -16.37 38.46 -7.98
N ARG A 229 -17.47 38.17 -8.67
CA ARG A 229 -18.40 39.12 -9.29
C ARG A 229 -19.82 38.87 -8.75
N ALA A 230 -20.77 39.70 -9.18
CA ALA A 230 -22.16 39.62 -8.72
C ALA A 230 -22.82 38.25 -8.92
N LYS A 231 -22.50 37.52 -10.00
CA LYS A 231 -23.04 36.20 -10.31
C LYS A 231 -21.99 35.09 -10.41
N ASP A 232 -20.71 35.43 -10.31
CA ASP A 232 -19.64 34.51 -10.64
C ASP A 232 -18.58 34.47 -9.53
N LEU A 233 -18.15 33.26 -9.18
CA LEU A 233 -16.91 33.02 -8.46
C LEU A 233 -16.02 32.17 -9.35
N PHE A 234 -14.85 32.69 -9.70
CA PHE A 234 -13.77 31.93 -10.33
C PHE A 234 -12.69 31.68 -9.29
N ALA A 235 -12.30 30.43 -9.08
CA ALA A 235 -11.21 30.09 -8.20
C ALA A 235 -10.20 29.20 -8.87
N VAL A 236 -8.93 29.42 -8.55
CA VAL A 236 -7.83 28.54 -8.93
C VAL A 236 -7.11 28.10 -7.67
N SER A 237 -6.92 26.80 -7.48
CA SER A 237 -6.22 26.22 -6.34
C SER A 237 -5.09 25.31 -6.81
N PHE A 238 -3.94 25.41 -6.15
CA PHE A 238 -2.74 24.64 -6.45
C PHE A 238 -2.23 23.95 -5.19
N TYR A 239 -1.79 22.71 -5.33
CA TYR A 239 -0.98 22.02 -4.32
C TYR A 239 0.30 21.49 -4.96
N ILE A 240 1.42 21.71 -4.30
CA ILE A 240 2.72 21.15 -4.67
C ILE A 240 3.33 20.48 -3.45
N THR A 241 3.54 19.17 -3.53
CA THR A 241 3.98 18.33 -2.40
C THR A 241 5.22 17.52 -2.78
N PRO A 242 6.41 18.15 -2.74
CA PRO A 242 7.66 17.42 -2.85
C PRO A 242 8.00 16.71 -1.54
N LEU A 243 8.39 15.45 -1.66
CA LEU A 243 8.92 14.66 -0.57
C LEU A 243 10.30 14.17 -0.98
N ASN A 244 11.26 14.24 -0.06
CA ASN A 244 12.55 13.60 -0.20
C ASN A 244 12.74 12.68 1.01
N SER A 245 12.70 11.36 0.79
CA SER A 245 12.91 10.39 1.86
C SER A 245 14.00 9.41 1.51
N VAL A 246 14.91 9.15 2.44
CA VAL A 246 15.91 8.09 2.38
C VAL A 246 15.47 7.01 3.35
N GLY A 247 15.20 5.82 2.83
CA GLY A 247 14.92 4.64 3.65
C GLY A 247 16.16 3.76 3.70
N GLY A 248 16.67 3.50 4.91
CA GLY A 248 17.66 2.46 5.11
C GLY A 248 17.03 1.07 5.04
N ASP A 249 17.73 0.11 4.44
CA ASP A 249 17.23 -1.26 4.26
C ASP A 249 17.67 -2.16 5.43
N LEU A 250 16.75 -2.40 6.38
CA LEU A 250 16.96 -3.41 7.44
C LEU A 250 17.03 -4.84 6.89
N GLY A 251 16.37 -5.12 5.77
CA GLY A 251 16.44 -6.41 5.09
C GLY A 251 17.83 -6.69 4.53
N ALA A 252 18.62 -5.66 4.21
CA ALA A 252 20.03 -5.77 3.86
C ALA A 252 20.97 -5.69 5.08
N ASN A 253 20.48 -6.02 6.28
CA ASN A 253 21.21 -5.96 7.55
C ASN A 253 21.87 -4.58 7.81
N GLY A 254 21.24 -3.49 7.35
CA GLY A 254 21.73 -2.13 7.59
C GLY A 254 22.89 -1.67 6.69
N ARG A 255 23.15 -2.33 5.56
CA ARG A 255 24.15 -1.89 4.56
C ARG A 255 23.71 -0.63 3.80
N PRO A 256 24.49 0.47 3.81
CA PRO A 256 24.15 1.70 3.07
C PRO A 256 24.01 1.55 1.55
N LEU A 257 24.60 0.51 0.93
CA LEU A 257 24.45 0.22 -0.50
C LEU A 257 22.98 -0.04 -0.90
N ALA A 258 22.15 -0.44 0.06
CA ALA A 258 20.73 -0.65 -0.14
C ALA A 258 19.86 0.53 0.37
N ASP A 259 20.46 1.64 0.82
CA ASP A 259 19.72 2.83 1.20
C ASP A 259 19.19 3.52 -0.06
N LEU A 260 17.87 3.59 -0.21
CA LEU A 260 17.23 4.18 -1.39
C LEU A 260 16.54 5.49 -1.05
N THR A 261 16.80 6.49 -1.89
CA THR A 261 16.10 7.77 -1.91
C THR A 261 14.84 7.64 -2.76
N PHE A 262 13.70 7.97 -2.18
CA PHE A 262 12.43 8.17 -2.85
C PHE A 262 12.07 9.66 -2.83
N ASP A 263 12.02 10.27 -4.02
CA ASP A 263 11.78 11.72 -4.20
C ASP A 263 10.51 12.00 -5.03
N PRO A 264 9.31 11.59 -4.59
CA PRO A 264 8.11 11.79 -5.38
C PRO A 264 7.69 13.27 -5.41
N ARG A 265 7.11 13.67 -6.53
CA ARG A 265 6.58 15.01 -6.80
C ARG A 265 5.10 14.90 -7.08
N ASN A 266 4.29 15.44 -6.16
CA ASN A 266 2.86 15.57 -6.31
C ASN A 266 2.47 16.99 -6.69
N LYS A 267 1.64 17.13 -7.71
CA LYS A 267 1.09 18.40 -8.17
C LYS A 267 -0.42 18.25 -8.34
N TYR A 268 -1.17 19.24 -7.92
CA TYR A 268 -2.60 19.33 -8.13
C TYR A 268 -2.99 20.75 -8.51
N VAL A 269 -3.90 20.86 -9.47
CA VAL A 269 -4.49 22.11 -9.94
C VAL A 269 -5.99 21.92 -10.04
N ALA A 270 -6.75 22.87 -9.50
CA ALA A 270 -8.19 22.94 -9.65
C ALA A 270 -8.62 24.30 -10.16
N LEU A 271 -9.48 24.29 -11.17
CA LEU A 271 -10.24 25.43 -11.66
C LEU A 271 -11.69 25.23 -11.23
N ILE A 272 -12.28 26.23 -10.57
CA ILE A 272 -13.64 26.18 -10.04
C ILE A 272 -14.37 27.40 -10.57
N TRP A 273 -15.57 27.20 -11.11
CA TRP A 273 -16.47 28.26 -11.53
C TRP A 273 -17.86 28.01 -10.96
N ASN A 274 -18.30 28.93 -10.10
CA ASN A 274 -19.66 28.94 -9.58
C ASN A 274 -20.42 30.08 -10.24
N HIS A 275 -21.56 29.77 -10.84
CA HIS A 275 -22.41 30.73 -11.53
C HIS A 275 -23.83 30.73 -10.97
N THR A 276 -24.27 31.88 -10.47
CA THR A 276 -25.66 32.11 -10.06
C THR A 276 -26.49 32.52 -11.27
N LEU A 277 -27.21 31.56 -11.84
CA LEU A 277 -28.10 31.75 -12.99
C LEU A 277 -29.31 32.63 -12.62
N SER A 278 -29.90 32.37 -11.45
CA SER A 278 -31.03 33.12 -10.87
C SER A 278 -30.99 33.02 -9.34
N SER A 279 -31.92 33.69 -8.65
CA SER A 279 -32.07 33.57 -7.18
C SER A 279 -32.40 32.16 -6.68
N THR A 280 -32.75 31.24 -7.58
CA THR A 280 -33.07 29.85 -7.25
C THR A 280 -32.24 28.82 -8.00
N MET A 281 -31.31 29.24 -8.86
CA MET A 281 -30.52 28.36 -9.72
C MET A 281 -29.03 28.68 -9.64
N MET A 282 -28.23 27.64 -9.39
CA MET A 282 -26.77 27.74 -9.29
C MET A 282 -26.10 26.58 -10.02
N ASN A 283 -25.07 26.89 -10.78
CA ASN A 283 -24.20 25.90 -11.42
C ASN A 283 -22.80 25.97 -10.81
N GLU A 284 -22.17 24.81 -10.62
CA GLU A 284 -20.79 24.67 -10.19
C GLU A 284 -20.05 23.75 -11.16
N ALA A 285 -19.06 24.30 -11.87
CA ALA A 285 -18.18 23.54 -12.74
C ALA A 285 -16.77 23.48 -12.13
N ARG A 286 -16.13 22.31 -12.18
CA ARG A 286 -14.77 22.07 -11.69
C ARG A 286 -13.95 21.29 -12.71
N LEU A 287 -12.71 21.72 -12.93
CA LEU A 287 -11.69 20.97 -13.66
C LEU A 287 -10.49 20.74 -12.75
N ASN A 288 -10.13 19.49 -12.54
CA ASN A 288 -9.00 19.08 -11.72
C ASN A 288 -7.95 18.36 -12.56
N TRP A 289 -6.68 18.64 -12.28
CA TRP A 289 -5.55 17.87 -12.77
C TRP A 289 -4.63 17.51 -11.61
N THR A 290 -4.34 16.22 -11.47
CA THR A 290 -3.38 15.70 -10.49
C THR A 290 -2.27 14.97 -11.22
N ARG A 291 -1.02 15.17 -10.79
CA ARG A 291 0.14 14.43 -11.29
C ARG A 291 1.01 13.94 -10.14
N PHE A 292 1.29 12.65 -10.15
CA PHE A 292 2.32 11.99 -9.33
C PHE A 292 3.48 11.59 -10.24
N PHE A 293 4.71 11.85 -9.81
CA PHE A 293 5.91 11.43 -10.52
C PHE A 293 7.03 11.09 -9.55
N ALA A 294 7.75 9.99 -9.78
CA ALA A 294 8.96 9.64 -9.05
C ALA A 294 9.95 8.93 -9.99
N ASN A 295 11.24 9.19 -9.83
CA ASN A 295 12.30 8.50 -10.57
C ASN A 295 13.40 8.08 -9.60
N GLN A 296 13.36 6.84 -9.14
CA GLN A 296 14.34 6.34 -8.17
C GLN A 296 15.73 6.15 -8.78
N LEU A 297 15.84 5.87 -10.08
CA LEU A 297 17.15 5.76 -10.75
C LEU A 297 17.90 7.11 -10.70
N ALA A 298 17.20 8.19 -11.09
CA ALA A 298 17.77 9.54 -11.05
C ALA A 298 18.01 10.05 -9.61
N SER A 299 17.19 9.61 -8.65
CA SER A 299 17.33 9.99 -7.24
C SER A 299 18.48 9.26 -6.52
N ASN A 300 19.01 8.19 -7.11
CA ASN A 300 20.02 7.32 -6.51
C ASN A 300 21.21 7.07 -7.47
N PRO A 301 21.96 8.12 -7.86
CA PRO A 301 23.07 7.98 -8.80
C PRO A 301 24.27 7.22 -8.22
N ASN A 302 24.36 7.10 -6.89
CA ASN A 302 25.46 6.44 -6.19
C ASN A 302 25.21 4.96 -5.91
N VAL A 303 24.01 4.45 -6.22
CA VAL A 303 23.69 3.04 -6.05
C VAL A 303 24.25 2.27 -7.24
N ALA A 304 24.90 1.14 -6.96
CA ALA A 304 25.45 0.25 -7.97
C ALA A 304 24.35 -0.67 -8.52
N TRP A 305 23.60 -0.18 -9.50
CA TRP A 305 22.51 -0.89 -10.16
C TRP A 305 22.98 -1.99 -11.11
N ASN A 306 24.27 -1.99 -11.47
CA ASN A 306 24.93 -3.04 -12.23
C ASN A 306 25.32 -4.27 -11.38
N LEU A 307 25.29 -4.17 -10.05
CA LEU A 307 25.51 -5.30 -9.16
C LEU A 307 24.19 -5.99 -8.85
N PRO A 308 24.14 -7.32 -8.68
CA PRO A 308 22.89 -8.03 -8.44
C PRO A 308 22.43 -7.85 -6.99
N ARG A 309 21.22 -8.34 -6.66
CA ARG A 309 20.91 -8.67 -5.26
C ARG A 309 21.40 -10.08 -5.00
N TRP A 310 22.11 -10.30 -3.91
CA TRP A 310 22.52 -11.64 -3.50
C TRP A 310 22.04 -11.95 -2.10
N GLU A 311 21.43 -13.11 -1.89
CA GLU A 311 20.97 -13.57 -0.59
C GLU A 311 21.62 -14.90 -0.21
N VAL A 312 21.90 -15.09 1.07
CA VAL A 312 22.39 -16.35 1.66
C VAL A 312 21.34 -16.84 2.64
N GLU A 313 20.79 -18.04 2.40
CA GLU A 313 19.62 -18.50 3.17
C GLU A 313 19.91 -19.41 4.36
N GLN A 314 20.96 -20.25 4.30
CA GLN A 314 21.31 -21.22 5.33
C GLN A 314 22.16 -20.54 6.43
N VAL A 315 21.58 -19.54 7.09
CA VAL A 315 22.16 -18.82 8.23
C VAL A 315 21.12 -18.70 9.34
N PRO A 316 21.51 -18.70 10.63
CA PRO A 316 20.54 -18.57 11.71
C PRO A 316 19.89 -17.18 11.69
N GLY A 317 18.55 -17.15 11.82
CA GLY A 317 17.77 -15.91 11.79
C GLY A 317 17.25 -15.59 10.38
N ASP A 318 17.55 -14.38 9.89
CA ASP A 318 17.25 -13.90 8.54
C ASP A 318 18.47 -14.08 7.61
N ARG A 319 18.20 -14.05 6.31
CA ARG A 319 19.20 -14.15 5.24
C ARG A 319 20.22 -13.01 5.32
N ILE A 320 21.47 -13.30 4.97
CA ILE A 320 22.47 -12.25 4.69
C ILE A 320 22.21 -11.73 3.28
N LYS A 321 22.00 -10.42 3.11
CA LYS A 321 21.67 -9.85 1.80
C LYS A 321 22.66 -8.76 1.35
N PHE A 322 23.24 -8.93 0.16
CA PHE A 322 24.21 -8.03 -0.48
C PHE A 322 23.60 -7.31 -1.69
N GLY A 323 24.12 -6.12 -2.00
CA GLY A 323 23.63 -5.30 -3.12
C GLY A 323 22.36 -4.52 -2.77
N ALA A 324 21.99 -3.59 -3.65
CA ALA A 324 20.77 -2.79 -3.49
C ALA A 324 19.51 -3.68 -3.45
N ASN A 325 18.39 -3.17 -2.95
CA ASN A 325 17.13 -3.93 -2.95
C ASN A 325 16.65 -4.24 -4.38
N GLN A 326 16.28 -5.50 -4.65
CA GLN A 326 15.71 -5.94 -5.94
C GLN A 326 14.23 -6.18 -5.76
N GLY A 327 13.47 -5.72 -6.74
CA GLY A 327 12.05 -6.00 -6.81
C GLY A 327 11.46 -5.25 -7.98
N THR A 328 10.25 -5.63 -8.33
CA THR A 328 9.51 -5.07 -9.46
C THR A 328 9.54 -3.54 -9.48
N ASN A 329 9.43 -2.91 -8.31
CA ASN A 329 9.36 -1.45 -8.14
C ASN A 329 10.64 -0.81 -7.57
N SER A 330 11.79 -1.51 -7.58
CA SER A 330 13.04 -1.06 -6.97
C SER A 330 14.25 -1.30 -7.90
N PRO A 331 14.77 -0.26 -8.60
CA PRO A 331 14.23 1.09 -8.64
C PRO A 331 12.96 1.16 -9.49
N GLY A 332 12.03 2.02 -9.11
CA GLY A 332 10.82 2.33 -9.87
C GLY A 332 10.86 3.73 -10.48
N ILE A 333 10.28 3.86 -11.67
CA ILE A 333 10.00 5.16 -12.31
C ILE A 333 8.50 5.23 -12.54
N PHE A 334 7.84 6.16 -11.84
CA PHE A 334 6.39 6.27 -11.81
C PHE A 334 5.93 7.59 -12.40
N ALA A 335 4.88 7.57 -13.22
CA ALA A 335 4.25 8.79 -13.71
C ALA A 335 2.75 8.60 -13.95
N GLN A 336 1.94 9.18 -13.07
CA GLN A 336 0.48 9.09 -13.13
C GLN A 336 -0.13 10.47 -13.34
N ASN A 337 -1.17 10.54 -14.16
CA ASN A 337 -2.01 11.73 -14.31
C ASN A 337 -3.48 11.36 -14.10
N GLN A 338 -4.21 12.25 -13.44
CA GLN A 338 -5.66 12.20 -13.36
C GLN A 338 -6.22 13.54 -13.80
N TYR A 339 -7.18 13.50 -14.72
CA TYR A 339 -7.98 14.65 -15.14
C TYR A 339 -9.41 14.38 -14.71
N GLU A 340 -10.04 15.32 -14.01
CA GLU A 340 -11.45 15.21 -13.62
C GLU A 340 -12.20 16.47 -14.03
N PHE A 341 -13.27 16.31 -14.79
CA PHE A 341 -14.29 17.34 -14.98
C PHE A 341 -15.52 16.97 -14.18
N ARG A 342 -16.10 17.96 -13.48
CA ARG A 342 -17.32 17.83 -12.70
C ARG A 342 -18.20 19.03 -12.93
N ASP A 343 -19.48 18.80 -13.15
CA ASP A 343 -20.49 19.84 -13.22
C ASP A 343 -21.68 19.46 -12.34
N THR A 344 -22.13 20.39 -11.52
CA THR A 344 -23.27 20.22 -10.60
C THR A 344 -24.20 21.40 -10.73
N PHE A 345 -25.44 21.10 -11.11
CA PHE A 345 -26.53 22.05 -11.18
C PHE A 345 -27.48 21.88 -10.00
N SER A 346 -27.94 22.99 -9.41
CA SER A 346 -28.94 22.99 -8.35
C SER A 346 -30.06 24.00 -8.63
N LYS A 347 -31.29 23.62 -8.31
CA LYS A 347 -32.48 24.45 -8.50
C LYS A 347 -33.51 24.26 -7.38
N LEU A 348 -33.94 25.37 -6.80
CA LEU A 348 -35.08 25.40 -5.88
C LEU A 348 -36.36 25.80 -6.64
N ARG A 349 -37.42 24.98 -6.52
CA ARG A 349 -38.74 25.30 -7.10
C ARG A 349 -39.85 24.84 -6.17
N GLY A 350 -40.46 25.79 -5.46
CA GLY A 350 -41.56 25.50 -4.53
C GLY A 350 -41.13 24.53 -3.44
N ARG A 351 -41.72 23.32 -3.43
CA ARG A 351 -41.40 22.26 -2.45
C ARG A 351 -40.22 21.36 -2.85
N HIS A 352 -39.63 21.60 -4.02
CA HIS A 352 -38.61 20.76 -4.63
C HIS A 352 -37.23 21.42 -4.59
N GLY A 353 -36.22 20.63 -4.27
CA GLY A 353 -34.80 20.96 -4.37
C GLY A 353 -34.12 20.01 -5.34
N PHE A 354 -34.07 20.39 -6.62
CA PHE A 354 -33.45 19.58 -7.65
C PHE A 354 -31.93 19.76 -7.62
N LYS A 355 -31.20 18.65 -7.76
CA LYS A 355 -29.79 18.64 -8.10
C LYS A 355 -29.51 17.62 -9.18
N ALA A 356 -28.66 17.96 -10.13
CA ALA A 356 -28.17 17.04 -11.14
C ALA A 356 -26.70 17.32 -11.41
N GLY A 357 -25.96 16.33 -11.88
CA GLY A 357 -24.56 16.54 -12.21
C GLY A 357 -23.93 15.41 -12.98
N PHE A 358 -22.75 15.70 -13.51
CA PHE A 358 -21.95 14.80 -14.31
C PHE A 358 -20.49 14.88 -13.89
N ILE A 359 -19.81 13.73 -13.88
CA ILE A 359 -18.39 13.63 -13.58
C ILE A 359 -17.73 12.74 -14.63
N ALA A 360 -16.65 13.23 -15.23
CA ALA A 360 -15.76 12.47 -16.09
C ALA A 360 -14.35 12.47 -15.49
N THR A 361 -13.81 11.29 -15.21
CA THR A 361 -12.42 11.13 -14.78
C THR A 361 -11.63 10.34 -15.81
N LEU A 362 -10.49 10.87 -16.24
CA LEU A 362 -9.53 10.20 -17.09
C LEU A 362 -8.26 9.92 -16.26
N ASN A 363 -7.99 8.66 -15.99
CA ASN A 363 -6.79 8.21 -15.31
C ASN A 363 -5.79 7.69 -16.36
N GLN A 364 -4.57 8.17 -16.27
CA GLN A 364 -3.47 7.78 -17.12
C GLN A 364 -2.33 7.32 -16.23
N ASP A 365 -2.14 6.01 -16.11
CA ASP A 365 -0.87 5.49 -15.64
C ASP A 365 0.07 5.46 -16.84
N SER A 366 1.15 6.24 -16.76
CA SER A 366 2.01 6.49 -17.91
C SER A 366 3.45 6.11 -17.66
N ASN A 367 3.75 5.33 -16.62
CA ASN A 367 5.05 4.71 -16.38
C ASN A 367 4.90 3.78 -15.16
N ASP A 368 4.38 2.57 -15.32
CA ASP A 368 4.67 1.51 -14.34
C ASP A 368 5.93 0.80 -14.82
N TYR A 369 7.09 1.41 -14.54
CA TYR A 369 8.41 0.84 -14.86
C TYR A 369 8.71 -0.28 -13.86
N GLU A 370 8.56 -1.52 -14.32
CA GLU A 370 8.87 -2.72 -13.54
C GLU A 370 10.28 -3.28 -13.83
N PHE A 371 11.19 -2.40 -14.26
CA PHE A 371 12.58 -2.73 -14.58
C PHE A 371 13.45 -3.03 -13.37
N GLY A 372 12.98 -2.76 -12.14
CA GLY A 372 13.75 -3.12 -10.94
C GLY A 372 13.99 -4.62 -10.82
N ALA A 373 13.05 -5.43 -11.31
CA ALA A 373 13.19 -6.87 -11.41
C ALA A 373 13.93 -7.34 -12.69
N ALA A 374 14.27 -6.44 -13.61
CA ALA A 374 15.16 -6.75 -14.74
C ALA A 374 16.63 -6.90 -14.31
N ARG A 375 16.93 -6.60 -13.03
CA ARG A 375 18.17 -6.94 -12.35
C ARG A 375 18.03 -8.31 -11.68
N PRO A 376 19.03 -9.20 -11.78
CA PRO A 376 18.94 -10.52 -11.17
C PRO A 376 19.01 -10.44 -9.64
N VAL A 377 18.24 -11.33 -9.02
CA VAL A 377 18.43 -11.75 -7.62
C VAL A 377 19.00 -13.15 -7.62
N TYR A 378 20.15 -13.33 -6.96
CA TYR A 378 20.79 -14.61 -6.74
C TYR A 378 20.55 -15.06 -5.30
N VAL A 379 20.22 -16.33 -5.11
CA VAL A 379 20.15 -16.93 -3.77
C VAL A 379 21.16 -18.08 -3.71
N ALA A 380 22.08 -17.97 -2.77
CA ALA A 380 22.98 -19.05 -2.38
C ALA A 380 22.37 -19.82 -1.21
N HIS A 381 22.51 -21.15 -1.26
CA HIS A 381 22.09 -22.02 -0.17
C HIS A 381 22.91 -21.72 1.09
N ALA A 382 24.22 -21.99 1.04
CA ALA A 382 25.16 -21.74 2.13
C ALA A 382 26.05 -20.50 1.90
N LEU A 383 26.73 -20.06 2.96
CA LEU A 383 27.72 -18.97 2.89
C LEU A 383 28.78 -19.24 1.82
N TRP A 384 29.29 -20.46 1.75
CA TRP A 384 30.36 -20.84 0.82
C TRP A 384 29.90 -20.86 -0.64
N ASN A 385 28.62 -21.15 -0.90
CA ASN A 385 28.04 -20.97 -2.23
C ASN A 385 28.01 -19.49 -2.66
N PHE A 386 27.82 -18.56 -1.73
CA PHE A 386 27.97 -17.13 -2.04
C PHE A 386 29.43 -16.78 -2.30
N VAL A 387 30.35 -17.19 -1.41
CA VAL A 387 31.78 -16.90 -1.54
C VAL A 387 32.34 -17.37 -2.90
N ASP A 388 31.85 -18.50 -3.39
CA ASP A 388 32.32 -19.10 -4.65
C ASP A 388 31.49 -18.67 -5.87
N GLY A 389 30.48 -17.82 -5.70
CA GLY A 389 29.65 -17.34 -6.81
C GLY A 389 28.78 -18.43 -7.45
N THR A 390 28.30 -19.38 -6.66
CA THR A 390 27.48 -20.52 -7.10
C THR A 390 26.08 -20.48 -6.49
N PRO A 391 25.20 -19.58 -6.95
CA PRO A 391 23.84 -19.51 -6.44
C PRO A 391 23.05 -20.74 -6.87
N ILE A 392 22.09 -21.14 -6.04
CA ILE A 392 21.14 -22.21 -6.36
C ILE A 392 19.92 -21.67 -7.12
N TYR A 393 19.66 -20.36 -7.01
CA TYR A 393 18.52 -19.71 -7.64
C TYR A 393 18.88 -18.37 -8.28
N GLU A 394 18.26 -18.08 -9.42
CA GLU A 394 18.26 -16.78 -10.09
C GLU A 394 16.82 -16.35 -10.41
N GLY A 395 16.45 -15.14 -10.00
CA GLY A 395 15.19 -14.51 -10.40
C GLY A 395 15.44 -13.25 -11.23
N ILE A 396 14.82 -13.14 -12.41
CA ILE A 396 14.98 -11.98 -13.30
C ILE A 396 13.77 -11.80 -14.24
N ASN A 397 13.41 -10.56 -14.54
CA ASN A 397 12.42 -10.23 -15.57
C ASN A 397 13.10 -10.04 -16.94
N VAL A 398 12.69 -10.84 -17.91
CA VAL A 398 13.24 -10.83 -19.26
C VAL A 398 12.16 -10.76 -20.32
N ASN A 399 12.54 -10.34 -21.52
CA ASN A 399 11.72 -10.50 -22.70
C ASN A 399 11.88 -11.97 -23.18
N PRO A 400 10.82 -12.78 -23.12
CA PRO A 400 10.89 -14.21 -23.43
C PRO A 400 11.25 -14.51 -24.89
N LEU A 401 11.14 -13.54 -25.82
CA LEU A 401 11.57 -13.74 -27.21
C LEU A 401 13.08 -13.58 -27.39
N THR A 402 13.76 -12.92 -26.46
CA THR A 402 15.18 -12.54 -26.61
C THR A 402 16.08 -13.00 -25.47
N GLY A 403 15.50 -13.41 -24.33
CA GLY A 403 16.23 -13.70 -23.09
C GLY A 403 16.90 -12.49 -22.43
N ALA A 404 16.74 -11.29 -23.01
CA ALA A 404 17.32 -10.06 -22.51
C ALA A 404 16.46 -9.43 -21.40
N PRO A 405 17.06 -8.74 -20.42
CA PRO A 405 16.33 -7.92 -19.46
C PRO A 405 15.36 -6.97 -20.15
N THR A 406 14.19 -6.78 -19.56
CA THR A 406 13.15 -5.92 -20.13
C THR A 406 12.50 -5.05 -19.07
N ASP A 407 12.15 -3.82 -19.45
CA ASP A 407 11.46 -2.86 -18.59
C ASP A 407 9.94 -2.84 -18.81
N VAL A 408 9.43 -3.68 -19.72
CA VAL A 408 8.15 -3.54 -20.43
C VAL A 408 7.23 -2.46 -19.85
N HIS A 409 7.39 -1.26 -20.38
CA HIS A 409 6.55 -0.14 -20.00
C HIS A 409 5.07 -0.41 -20.32
N LYS A 410 4.16 -0.18 -19.37
CA LYS A 410 2.72 -0.17 -19.63
C LYS A 410 2.16 1.24 -19.48
N TYR A 411 1.30 1.63 -20.41
CA TYR A 411 0.56 2.90 -20.39
C TYR A 411 -0.93 2.61 -20.18
N TYR A 412 -1.31 2.35 -18.94
CA TYR A 412 -2.70 2.06 -18.60
C TYR A 412 -3.60 3.28 -18.73
N ARG A 413 -4.78 3.06 -19.28
CA ARG A 413 -5.83 4.05 -19.49
C ARG A 413 -7.09 3.53 -18.85
N GLN A 414 -7.68 4.35 -17.98
CA GLN A 414 -8.95 4.04 -17.36
C GLN A 414 -9.80 5.29 -17.25
N HIS A 415 -11.05 5.21 -17.71
CA HIS A 415 -11.96 6.32 -17.77
C HIS A 415 -13.23 5.99 -16.98
N ASP A 416 -13.61 6.88 -16.08
CA ASP A 416 -14.78 6.71 -15.22
C ASP A 416 -15.77 7.83 -15.55
N TYR A 417 -17.03 7.48 -15.81
CA TYR A 417 -18.10 8.44 -16.05
C TYR A 417 -19.21 8.22 -15.04
N SER A 418 -19.77 9.29 -14.50
CA SER A 418 -20.96 9.19 -13.67
C SER A 418 -21.89 10.35 -13.90
N GLY A 419 -23.18 10.08 -13.75
CA GLY A 419 -24.24 11.08 -13.80
C GLY A 419 -25.21 10.85 -12.67
N PHE A 420 -25.80 11.92 -12.15
CA PHE A 420 -26.84 11.79 -11.12
C PHE A 420 -27.94 12.83 -11.30
N GLY A 421 -29.11 12.49 -10.79
CA GLY A 421 -30.23 13.40 -10.56
C GLY A 421 -30.86 13.08 -9.21
N GLN A 422 -31.24 14.10 -8.47
CA GLN A 422 -31.94 13.97 -7.20
C GLN A 422 -32.92 15.11 -6.98
N ASP A 423 -33.95 14.83 -6.19
CA ASP A 423 -34.95 15.78 -5.74
C ASP A 423 -35.18 15.65 -4.23
N ASP A 424 -34.99 16.75 -3.53
CA ASP A 424 -35.37 16.92 -2.12
C ASP A 424 -36.77 17.55 -2.05
N ILE A 425 -37.76 16.73 -1.73
CA ILE A 425 -39.18 17.10 -1.76
C ILE A 425 -39.71 17.28 -0.33
N LYS A 426 -40.16 18.49 0.00
CA LYS A 426 -40.94 18.74 1.22
C LYS A 426 -42.41 18.39 1.01
N LEU A 427 -42.77 17.12 1.17
CA LEU A 427 -44.15 16.63 1.04
C LEU A 427 -45.08 17.27 2.10
N ARG A 428 -44.57 17.50 3.31
CA ARG A 428 -45.22 18.27 4.39
C ARG A 428 -44.18 19.18 5.05
N PRO A 429 -44.57 20.24 5.79
CA PRO A 429 -43.61 21.08 6.51
C PRO A 429 -42.71 20.30 7.48
N ASN A 430 -43.17 19.14 7.94
CA ASN A 430 -42.46 18.25 8.85
C ASN A 430 -42.01 16.93 8.22
N PHE A 431 -42.14 16.76 6.89
CA PHE A 431 -41.74 15.53 6.20
C PHE A 431 -41.04 15.85 4.89
N THR A 432 -39.77 15.47 4.80
CA THR A 432 -38.93 15.60 3.60
C THR A 432 -38.57 14.23 3.07
N LEU A 433 -38.70 14.05 1.76
CA LEU A 433 -38.30 12.86 1.02
C LEU A 433 -37.15 13.23 0.07
N ASN A 434 -36.05 12.50 0.12
CA ASN A 434 -34.95 12.59 -0.83
C ASN A 434 -35.05 11.38 -1.77
N VAL A 435 -35.16 11.65 -3.07
CA VAL A 435 -35.15 10.61 -4.11
C VAL A 435 -34.04 10.94 -5.10
N GLY A 436 -33.14 9.99 -5.34
CA GLY A 436 -32.04 10.17 -6.28
C GLY A 436 -31.74 8.92 -7.07
N LEU A 437 -31.20 9.13 -8.27
CA LEU A 437 -30.63 8.08 -9.09
C LEU A 437 -29.25 8.52 -9.56
N ARG A 438 -28.29 7.62 -9.41
CA ARG A 438 -26.94 7.78 -9.92
C ARG A 438 -26.61 6.64 -10.88
N TYR A 439 -25.84 6.94 -11.91
CA TYR A 439 -25.27 5.95 -12.82
C TYR A 439 -23.75 6.08 -12.78
N GLU A 440 -23.03 4.97 -12.69
CA GLU A 440 -21.56 4.95 -12.64
C GLU A 440 -20.97 3.94 -13.65
N TYR A 441 -20.32 4.43 -14.69
CA TYR A 441 -19.56 3.62 -15.61
C TYR A 441 -18.08 3.63 -15.23
N PHE A 442 -17.53 2.45 -14.90
CA PHE A 442 -16.11 2.25 -14.71
C PHE A 442 -15.55 1.47 -15.89
N ALA A 443 -14.69 2.10 -16.70
CA ALA A 443 -14.03 1.38 -17.78
C ALA A 443 -13.08 0.32 -17.18
N PRO A 444 -13.02 -0.89 -17.76
CA PRO A 444 -11.96 -1.84 -17.48
C PRO A 444 -10.58 -1.25 -17.78
N LEU A 445 -9.55 -1.79 -17.13
CA LEU A 445 -8.17 -1.44 -17.40
C LEU A 445 -7.80 -1.81 -18.85
N ASN A 446 -7.16 -0.88 -19.56
CA ASN A 446 -6.71 -1.06 -20.93
C ASN A 446 -5.32 -0.43 -21.15
N GLU A 447 -4.42 -1.11 -21.87
CA GLU A 447 -3.09 -0.60 -22.19
C GLU A 447 -3.08 0.09 -23.57
N LYS A 448 -2.53 1.31 -23.65
CA LYS A 448 -2.60 2.17 -24.85
C LYS A 448 -2.03 1.53 -26.12
N PHE A 449 -0.97 0.74 -26.01
CA PHE A 449 -0.23 0.13 -27.12
C PHE A 449 -0.52 -1.37 -27.29
N GLY A 450 -1.54 -1.90 -26.60
CA GLY A 450 -1.88 -3.32 -26.65
C GLY A 450 -0.85 -4.24 -25.98
N ARG A 451 0.03 -3.70 -25.12
CA ARG A 451 1.08 -4.46 -24.43
C ARG A 451 0.59 -5.12 -23.15
N GLN A 452 -0.64 -5.56 -23.10
CA GLN A 452 -1.19 -6.31 -21.96
C GLN A 452 -1.80 -7.60 -22.49
N SER A 453 -1.78 -8.64 -21.69
CA SER A 453 -2.45 -9.89 -22.04
C SER A 453 -3.32 -10.37 -20.89
N ASN A 454 -4.38 -11.09 -21.25
CA ASN A 454 -5.25 -11.78 -20.30
C ASN A 454 -5.41 -13.23 -20.72
N LEU A 455 -5.46 -14.14 -19.75
CA LEU A 455 -5.77 -15.53 -20.00
C LEU A 455 -7.29 -15.68 -20.20
N ILE A 456 -7.68 -16.22 -21.33
CA ILE A 456 -9.06 -16.59 -21.63
C ILE A 456 -9.20 -18.08 -21.37
N LEU A 457 -9.98 -18.39 -20.33
CA LEU A 457 -10.31 -19.75 -19.95
C LEU A 457 -11.10 -20.45 -21.07
N GLY A 458 -10.78 -21.72 -21.32
CA GLY A 458 -11.52 -22.57 -22.25
C GLY A 458 -12.87 -23.02 -21.70
N SER A 459 -13.55 -23.91 -22.42
CA SER A 459 -14.83 -24.49 -22.00
C SER A 459 -14.69 -25.86 -21.32
N GLY A 460 -15.66 -26.23 -20.48
CA GLY A 460 -15.74 -27.55 -19.85
C GLY A 460 -15.20 -27.59 -18.42
N PRO A 461 -15.05 -28.80 -17.82
CA PRO A 461 -14.67 -28.96 -16.41
C PRO A 461 -13.22 -28.59 -16.11
N ASN A 462 -12.35 -28.54 -17.12
CA ASN A 462 -10.92 -28.21 -16.98
C ASN A 462 -10.54 -27.06 -17.93
N PRO A 463 -11.04 -25.84 -17.67
CA PRO A 463 -10.91 -24.73 -18.60
C PRO A 463 -9.48 -24.19 -18.72
N LEU A 464 -8.59 -24.51 -17.76
CA LEU A 464 -7.15 -24.17 -17.86
C LEU A 464 -6.41 -25.00 -18.92
N ARG A 465 -6.90 -26.21 -19.26
CA ARG A 465 -6.24 -27.09 -20.23
C ARG A 465 -6.28 -26.52 -21.65
N THR A 466 -7.37 -25.84 -22.00
CA THR A 466 -7.62 -25.25 -23.32
C THR A 466 -7.63 -23.71 -23.27
N ALA A 467 -7.04 -23.13 -22.22
CA ALA A 467 -6.94 -21.69 -22.08
C ALA A 467 -6.01 -21.10 -23.15
N THR A 468 -6.32 -19.88 -23.58
CA THR A 468 -5.54 -19.14 -24.57
C THR A 468 -5.22 -17.74 -24.07
N LEU A 469 -4.10 -17.19 -24.50
CA LEU A 469 -3.67 -15.86 -24.12
C LEU A 469 -4.17 -14.84 -25.13
N LYS A 470 -5.02 -13.92 -24.68
CA LYS A 470 -5.47 -12.78 -25.49
C LYS A 470 -4.58 -11.58 -25.23
N VAL A 471 -3.97 -11.05 -26.29
CA VAL A 471 -3.16 -9.84 -26.26
C VAL A 471 -3.99 -8.62 -26.65
N GLY A 472 -3.87 -7.53 -25.89
CA GLY A 472 -4.50 -6.25 -26.12
C GLY A 472 -5.99 -6.17 -25.76
N GLY A 473 -6.51 -4.95 -25.86
CA GLY A 473 -7.89 -4.62 -25.47
C GLY A 473 -8.10 -4.60 -23.95
N PRO A 474 -9.36 -4.41 -23.50
CA PRO A 474 -9.68 -4.40 -22.09
C PRO A 474 -9.51 -5.80 -21.49
N LEU A 475 -9.01 -5.87 -20.25
CA LEU A 475 -8.83 -7.14 -19.53
C LEU A 475 -10.12 -7.95 -19.47
N TYR A 476 -11.24 -7.31 -19.18
CA TYR A 476 -12.56 -7.92 -19.08
C TYR A 476 -13.63 -7.01 -19.70
N PRO A 477 -14.82 -7.53 -20.04
CA PRO A 477 -15.91 -6.71 -20.56
C PRO A 477 -16.39 -5.68 -19.54
N ALA A 478 -16.70 -4.47 -20.00
CA ALA A 478 -17.20 -3.41 -19.12
C ALA A 478 -18.60 -3.73 -18.59
N ASP A 479 -18.79 -3.63 -17.27
CA ASP A 479 -20.11 -3.69 -16.66
C ASP A 479 -20.86 -2.35 -16.87
N ARG A 480 -22.09 -2.42 -17.36
CA ARG A 480 -22.90 -1.24 -17.71
C ARG A 480 -24.17 -1.12 -16.87
N ASN A 481 -24.36 -2.00 -15.89
CA ASN A 481 -25.61 -2.10 -15.13
C ASN A 481 -25.56 -1.39 -13.77
N ASN A 482 -24.68 -0.39 -13.65
CA ASN A 482 -24.36 0.26 -12.38
C ASN A 482 -25.32 1.42 -12.05
N PHE A 483 -26.59 1.09 -11.86
CA PHE A 483 -27.61 2.04 -11.42
C PHE A 483 -27.71 2.03 -9.90
N ALA A 484 -27.47 3.19 -9.31
CA ALA A 484 -27.41 3.43 -7.87
C ALA A 484 -28.62 4.27 -7.42
N PRO A 485 -29.79 3.65 -7.18
CA PRO A 485 -30.91 4.35 -6.57
C PRO A 485 -30.58 4.78 -5.14
N ARG A 486 -31.13 5.92 -4.76
CA ARG A 486 -30.99 6.53 -3.44
C ARG A 486 -32.36 7.00 -2.96
N LEU A 487 -32.72 6.62 -1.75
CA LEU A 487 -33.95 6.99 -1.10
C LEU A 487 -33.66 7.38 0.35
N GLY A 488 -34.05 8.57 0.76
CA GLY A 488 -33.91 9.03 2.13
C GLY A 488 -35.18 9.74 2.59
N PHE A 489 -35.41 9.78 3.89
CA PHE A 489 -36.50 10.57 4.47
C PHE A 489 -36.08 11.20 5.79
N ALA A 490 -36.72 12.33 6.11
CA ALA A 490 -36.64 12.98 7.40
C ALA A 490 -38.03 13.42 7.83
N TRP A 491 -38.44 12.98 9.02
CA TRP A 491 -39.77 13.22 9.57
C TRP A 491 -39.71 13.77 10.99
N THR A 492 -40.48 14.81 11.26
CA THR A 492 -40.62 15.42 12.59
C THR A 492 -42.08 15.30 13.03
N PRO A 493 -42.46 14.24 13.77
CA PRO A 493 -43.85 14.02 14.13
C PRO A 493 -44.38 15.12 15.07
N SER A 494 -45.48 15.77 14.69
CA SER A 494 -46.07 16.86 15.48
C SER A 494 -46.53 16.42 16.88
N ARG A 495 -46.86 15.13 17.06
CA ARG A 495 -47.24 14.54 18.36
C ARG A 495 -46.18 14.73 19.46
N PHE A 496 -44.91 14.88 19.08
CA PHE A 496 -43.81 15.11 20.00
C PHE A 496 -43.37 16.58 20.05
N MET A 497 -44.27 17.52 19.71
CA MET A 497 -43.98 18.96 19.73
C MET A 497 -42.73 19.33 18.93
N ASN A 498 -42.45 18.61 17.84
CA ASN A 498 -41.26 18.75 17.00
C ASN A 498 -39.90 18.48 17.70
N LYS A 499 -39.91 17.87 18.89
CA LYS A 499 -38.71 17.46 19.64
C LYS A 499 -38.11 16.13 19.18
N THR A 500 -38.82 15.40 18.33
CA THR A 500 -38.37 14.13 17.76
C THR A 500 -38.15 14.26 16.26
N VAL A 501 -37.00 13.80 15.77
CA VAL A 501 -36.72 13.66 14.34
C VAL A 501 -36.39 12.20 14.05
N ILE A 502 -37.06 11.65 13.04
CA ILE A 502 -36.80 10.31 12.52
C ILE A 502 -36.17 10.48 11.15
N ARG A 503 -35.02 9.85 10.92
CA ARG A 503 -34.36 9.83 9.61
C ARG A 503 -34.11 8.41 9.19
N GLY A 504 -34.13 8.15 7.90
CA GLY A 504 -33.72 6.85 7.39
C GLY A 504 -33.49 6.90 5.90
N GLY A 505 -32.91 5.83 5.38
CA GLY A 505 -32.64 5.73 3.96
C GLY A 505 -32.14 4.37 3.53
N PHE A 506 -32.15 4.21 2.22
CA PHE A 506 -31.61 3.08 1.48
C PHE A 506 -30.83 3.61 0.27
N GLY A 507 -29.72 2.97 -0.06
CA GLY A 507 -28.98 3.30 -1.27
C GLY A 507 -28.14 2.15 -1.77
N VAL A 508 -27.82 2.20 -3.06
CA VAL A 508 -26.80 1.33 -3.67
C VAL A 508 -25.59 2.19 -4.00
N ALA A 509 -24.40 1.70 -3.67
CA ALA A 509 -23.13 2.33 -4.03
C ALA A 509 -22.24 1.31 -4.77
N TYR A 510 -21.42 1.78 -5.71
CA TYR A 510 -20.50 0.94 -6.47
C TYR A 510 -19.04 1.30 -6.18
N ASN A 511 -18.18 0.30 -6.23
CA ASN A 511 -16.73 0.45 -6.16
C ASN A 511 -16.12 0.27 -7.54
N ARG A 512 -15.16 1.13 -7.85
CA ARG A 512 -14.23 0.84 -8.94
C ARG A 512 -13.28 -0.27 -8.50
N ILE A 513 -13.05 -1.24 -9.38
CA ILE A 513 -11.97 -2.22 -9.21
C ILE A 513 -10.63 -1.48 -9.33
N THR A 514 -9.80 -1.56 -8.28
CA THR A 514 -8.51 -0.86 -8.25
C THR A 514 -7.53 -1.46 -9.25
N ASP A 515 -6.67 -0.61 -9.82
CA ASP A 515 -5.63 -1.03 -10.74
C ASP A 515 -4.66 -2.02 -10.07
N THR A 516 -4.35 -1.83 -8.78
CA THR A 516 -3.49 -2.74 -8.01
C THR A 516 -3.93 -4.22 -8.05
N MET A 517 -5.22 -4.51 -8.23
CA MET A 517 -5.72 -5.89 -8.31
C MET A 517 -5.59 -6.49 -9.70
N THR A 518 -5.72 -5.68 -10.76
CA THR A 518 -5.81 -6.19 -12.15
C THR A 518 -4.61 -5.84 -13.01
N GLY A 519 -3.85 -4.81 -12.62
CA GLY A 519 -2.67 -4.31 -13.28
C GLY A 519 -1.46 -5.24 -13.19
N ILE A 520 -1.44 -6.25 -12.32
CA ILE A 520 -0.34 -7.24 -12.23
C ILE A 520 -0.23 -8.06 -13.51
N SER A 521 -1.32 -8.20 -14.28
CA SER A 521 -1.29 -8.76 -15.64
C SER A 521 -0.26 -8.11 -16.58
N ARG A 522 0.36 -7.00 -16.19
CA ARG A 522 1.55 -6.44 -16.84
C ARG A 522 2.73 -7.39 -16.94
N VAL A 523 2.89 -8.31 -15.98
CA VAL A 523 3.99 -9.30 -15.95
C VAL A 523 3.75 -10.52 -16.83
N ASN A 524 2.62 -10.56 -17.53
CA ASN A 524 2.28 -11.69 -18.37
C ASN A 524 3.11 -11.71 -19.67
N PRO A 525 3.35 -12.91 -20.23
CA PRO A 525 3.85 -13.05 -21.60
C PRO A 525 2.88 -12.43 -22.63
N PRO A 526 3.28 -12.23 -23.89
CA PRO A 526 4.62 -12.48 -24.45
C PRO A 526 5.61 -11.32 -24.22
N TYR A 527 5.20 -10.26 -23.52
CA TYR A 527 6.04 -9.06 -23.41
C TYR A 527 7.05 -9.15 -22.27
N LEU A 528 6.61 -9.68 -21.12
CA LEU A 528 7.44 -9.86 -19.94
C LEU A 528 7.30 -11.29 -19.46
N PHE A 529 8.39 -11.87 -19.00
CA PHE A 529 8.40 -13.15 -18.32
C PHE A 529 9.25 -13.04 -17.06
N ARG A 530 8.67 -13.41 -15.91
CA ARG A 530 9.40 -13.48 -14.63
C ARG A 530 10.03 -14.86 -14.52
N GLU A 531 11.31 -14.91 -14.84
CA GLU A 531 12.10 -16.12 -14.79
C GLU A 531 12.56 -16.41 -13.37
N GLY A 532 12.59 -17.69 -13.04
CA GLY A 532 13.05 -18.21 -11.77
C GLY A 532 13.79 -19.52 -11.99
N PHE A 533 15.08 -19.45 -12.25
CA PHE A 533 15.91 -20.64 -12.40
C PHE A 533 16.18 -21.23 -11.03
N CYS A 534 15.73 -22.46 -10.83
CA CYS A 534 16.10 -23.31 -9.71
C CYS A 534 16.33 -24.74 -10.24
N CYS A 535 17.07 -25.62 -9.58
CA CYS A 535 17.96 -25.39 -8.45
C CYS A 535 19.33 -25.87 -8.89
N ALA A 536 20.26 -24.94 -9.16
CA ALA A 536 21.61 -25.32 -9.55
C ALA A 536 22.32 -25.98 -8.36
N MET A 537 23.02 -27.08 -8.58
CA MET A 537 23.61 -27.92 -7.53
C MET A 537 24.89 -28.59 -8.01
N SER A 538 25.68 -29.15 -7.08
CA SER A 538 26.88 -29.91 -7.44
C SER A 538 26.54 -31.22 -8.17
N ALA A 539 27.50 -31.79 -8.91
CA ALA A 539 27.29 -33.08 -9.57
C ALA A 539 27.03 -34.23 -8.57
N ALA A 540 27.61 -34.14 -7.37
CA ALA A 540 27.39 -35.10 -6.28
C ALA A 540 25.97 -34.96 -5.69
N ASP A 541 25.50 -33.74 -5.46
CA ASP A 541 24.13 -33.44 -5.02
C ASP A 541 23.08 -33.93 -6.03
N PHE A 542 23.36 -33.74 -7.32
CA PHE A 542 22.49 -34.24 -8.38
C PHE A 542 22.40 -35.77 -8.36
N ALA A 543 23.53 -36.45 -8.17
CA ALA A 543 23.57 -37.92 -8.08
C ALA A 543 22.93 -38.47 -6.79
N ALA A 544 22.95 -37.70 -5.70
CA ALA A 544 22.40 -38.07 -4.39
C ALA A 544 20.94 -37.64 -4.18
N ASN A 545 20.33 -36.92 -5.12
CA ASN A 545 18.97 -36.40 -4.99
C ASN A 545 17.93 -37.54 -4.75
N PRO A 546 17.33 -37.65 -3.55
CA PRO A 546 16.42 -38.74 -3.20
C PRO A 546 15.11 -38.71 -4.00
N TRP A 547 14.79 -37.57 -4.62
CA TRP A 547 13.54 -37.34 -5.33
C TRP A 547 13.57 -37.81 -6.78
N GLY A 548 14.73 -38.22 -7.31
CA GLY A 548 14.92 -39.00 -8.54
C GLY A 548 14.44 -38.42 -9.88
N GLN A 549 13.43 -37.53 -9.91
CA GLN A 549 12.77 -36.98 -11.09
C GLN A 549 12.02 -35.69 -10.69
N GLY A 550 12.72 -34.57 -10.57
CA GLY A 550 12.11 -33.23 -10.62
C GLY A 550 12.27 -32.62 -12.01
N PRO A 551 11.60 -31.51 -12.36
CA PRO A 551 11.69 -30.84 -13.66
C PRO A 551 13.04 -30.08 -13.81
N PHE A 552 14.12 -30.67 -13.32
CA PHE A 552 15.47 -30.14 -13.37
C PHE A 552 16.15 -30.80 -14.56
N TYR A 553 16.10 -30.14 -15.72
CA TYR A 553 16.77 -30.63 -16.92
C TYR A 553 18.28 -30.41 -16.78
N PRO A 554 19.13 -31.42 -16.56
CA PRO A 554 20.55 -31.24 -16.83
C PRO A 554 20.68 -31.00 -18.34
N THR A 555 21.23 -29.85 -18.76
CA THR A 555 21.90 -29.83 -20.06
C THR A 555 23.33 -30.32 -19.84
N PRO A 556 23.96 -30.94 -20.85
CA PRO A 556 25.33 -31.46 -20.75
C PRO A 556 26.41 -30.46 -20.31
N ASN A 557 26.09 -29.16 -20.25
CA ASN A 557 26.99 -28.06 -19.87
C ASN A 557 26.66 -27.39 -18.51
N GLY A 558 25.71 -27.92 -17.74
CA GLY A 558 25.76 -27.84 -16.28
C GLY A 558 25.23 -26.61 -15.52
N ASN A 559 24.87 -25.44 -16.10
CA ASN A 559 24.21 -24.37 -15.33
C ASN A 559 23.33 -23.45 -16.20
N PHE A 560 22.07 -23.22 -15.81
CA PHE A 560 21.19 -22.20 -16.40
C PHE A 560 21.42 -20.80 -15.81
N ILE A 561 22.04 -20.73 -14.64
CA ILE A 561 22.31 -19.49 -13.93
C ILE A 561 23.67 -18.95 -14.38
N VAL A 562 23.66 -17.73 -14.90
CA VAL A 562 24.86 -17.06 -15.41
C VAL A 562 25.18 -15.87 -14.51
N VAL A 563 26.07 -16.09 -13.54
CA VAL A 563 26.51 -15.05 -12.61
C VAL A 563 27.37 -14.03 -13.33
N THR A 564 26.81 -12.84 -13.54
CA THR A 564 27.46 -11.74 -14.27
C THR A 564 27.19 -10.41 -13.57
N GLU A 565 27.68 -9.31 -14.15
CA GLU A 565 27.28 -7.95 -13.80
C GLU A 565 26.64 -7.25 -14.99
N GLY A 566 25.91 -6.17 -14.72
CA GLY A 566 25.47 -5.24 -15.75
C GLY A 566 26.66 -4.54 -16.40
N GLN A 567 26.63 -4.37 -17.73
CA GLN A 567 27.69 -3.71 -18.51
C GLN A 567 27.88 -2.23 -18.17
N THR A 568 26.83 -1.58 -17.65
CA THR A 568 26.84 -0.17 -17.24
C THR A 568 26.05 -0.02 -15.95
N ASN A 569 26.14 1.12 -15.25
CA ASN A 569 25.32 1.35 -14.04
C ASN A 569 23.83 1.61 -14.38
N ASN A 570 23.16 0.61 -14.94
CA ASN A 570 21.76 0.61 -15.38
C ASN A 570 21.16 -0.79 -15.16
N PRO A 571 19.98 -0.91 -14.50
CA PRO A 571 19.34 -2.20 -14.26
C PRO A 571 18.99 -3.02 -15.51
N LEU A 572 19.03 -2.44 -16.71
CA LEU A 572 18.76 -3.14 -17.99
C LEU A 572 20.01 -3.62 -18.73
N SER A 573 21.20 -3.39 -18.16
CA SER A 573 22.47 -3.64 -18.88
C SER A 573 23.02 -5.06 -18.74
N TRP A 574 22.21 -6.00 -18.27
CA TRP A 574 22.61 -7.40 -18.10
C TRP A 574 22.61 -8.14 -19.43
N PRO A 575 23.52 -9.10 -19.62
CA PRO A 575 23.53 -9.91 -20.83
C PRO A 575 22.25 -10.75 -20.92
N ALA A 576 21.80 -11.00 -22.15
CA ALA A 576 20.70 -11.93 -22.39
C ALA A 576 21.13 -13.35 -22.02
N ASN A 577 20.26 -14.11 -21.34
CA ASN A 577 20.51 -15.51 -21.08
C ASN A 577 20.08 -16.34 -22.31
N PRO A 578 21.03 -16.97 -23.03
CA PRO A 578 20.72 -17.71 -24.25
C PRO A 578 19.92 -19.01 -24.00
N ALA A 579 19.77 -19.44 -22.75
CA ALA A 579 18.91 -20.56 -22.38
C ALA A 579 17.40 -20.20 -22.41
N ILE A 580 17.06 -18.92 -22.60
CA ILE A 580 15.68 -18.38 -22.56
C ILE A 580 15.16 -17.97 -23.95
N PRO A 581 14.95 -18.90 -24.90
CA PRO A 581 14.04 -18.60 -26.00
C PRO A 581 12.87 -19.59 -26.03
N PRO A 582 11.80 -19.41 -25.25
CA PRO A 582 10.54 -20.05 -25.55
C PRO A 582 10.00 -19.55 -26.89
N THR A 583 9.87 -20.45 -27.85
CA THR A 583 8.96 -20.25 -28.97
C THR A 583 7.54 -20.24 -28.42
N PHE A 584 6.72 -19.24 -28.79
CA PHE A 584 5.31 -19.20 -28.41
C PHE A 584 4.48 -19.98 -29.41
N ASP A 585 3.47 -20.71 -28.92
CA ASP A 585 2.47 -21.33 -29.78
C ASP A 585 1.60 -20.22 -30.39
N PRO A 586 1.58 -20.04 -31.73
CA PRO A 586 0.78 -19.00 -32.36
C PRO A 586 -0.73 -19.20 -32.19
N THR A 587 -1.18 -20.42 -31.85
CA THR A 587 -2.58 -20.77 -31.65
C THR A 587 -3.07 -20.36 -30.27
N THR A 588 -2.29 -20.68 -29.24
CA THR A 588 -2.67 -20.44 -27.83
C THR A 588 -2.06 -19.18 -27.24
N GLY A 589 -0.98 -18.65 -27.84
CA GLY A 589 -0.20 -17.53 -27.31
C GLY A 589 0.62 -17.89 -26.06
N LEU A 590 0.70 -19.17 -25.69
CA LEU A 590 1.44 -19.66 -24.53
C LEU A 590 2.86 -20.10 -24.93
N PRO A 591 3.83 -20.10 -24.00
CA PRO A 591 5.15 -20.68 -24.24
C PRO A 591 5.05 -22.16 -24.64
N LEU A 592 5.88 -22.62 -25.59
CA LEU A 592 5.94 -24.05 -25.99
C LEU A 592 6.67 -24.94 -24.98
N GLY A 593 7.35 -24.36 -23.99
CA GLY A 593 8.05 -25.08 -22.93
C GLY A 593 8.20 -24.25 -21.66
N GLY A 594 8.55 -24.90 -20.55
CA GLY A 594 8.64 -24.29 -19.23
C GLY A 594 7.27 -24.11 -18.55
N THR A 595 7.27 -23.43 -17.41
CA THR A 595 6.07 -23.05 -16.66
C THR A 595 6.02 -21.53 -16.55
N VAL A 596 4.83 -20.94 -16.69
CA VAL A 596 4.60 -19.50 -16.57
C VAL A 596 3.53 -19.19 -15.54
N GLU A 597 3.85 -18.23 -14.67
CA GLU A 597 2.89 -17.56 -13.83
C GLU A 597 2.04 -16.60 -14.67
N ILE A 598 0.71 -16.67 -14.55
CA ILE A 598 -0.19 -15.76 -15.27
C ILE A 598 -1.17 -15.08 -14.33
N TRP A 599 -1.26 -13.76 -14.45
CA TRP A 599 -2.23 -12.92 -13.77
C TRP A 599 -3.32 -12.50 -14.73
N GLY A 600 -4.56 -12.93 -14.49
CA GLY A 600 -5.67 -12.62 -15.38
C GLY A 600 -6.82 -11.93 -14.69
N ALA A 601 -7.90 -11.74 -15.43
CA ALA A 601 -9.19 -11.33 -14.87
C ALA A 601 -10.30 -12.16 -15.54
N PRO A 602 -11.29 -12.66 -14.78
CA PRO A 602 -12.43 -13.37 -15.35
C PRO A 602 -13.17 -12.53 -16.40
N GLN A 603 -13.65 -13.15 -17.48
CA GLN A 603 -14.55 -12.47 -18.42
C GLN A 603 -15.96 -12.21 -17.83
N SER A 604 -16.25 -12.80 -16.67
CA SER A 604 -17.48 -12.63 -15.91
C SER A 604 -17.39 -11.57 -14.81
N THR A 605 -16.27 -10.83 -14.71
CA THR A 605 -16.03 -9.77 -13.72
C THR A 605 -17.18 -8.77 -13.66
N ARG A 606 -17.66 -8.48 -12.46
CA ARG A 606 -18.75 -7.52 -12.18
C ARG A 606 -18.26 -6.38 -11.29
N THR A 607 -18.90 -5.23 -11.38
CA THR A 607 -18.57 -4.11 -10.47
C THR A 607 -18.97 -4.46 -9.03
N PRO A 608 -18.08 -4.39 -8.03
CA PRO A 608 -18.48 -4.58 -6.64
C PRO A 608 -19.45 -3.50 -6.17
N TYR A 609 -20.41 -3.87 -5.33
CA TYR A 609 -21.44 -2.95 -4.85
C TYR A 609 -21.87 -3.22 -3.42
N VAL A 610 -22.45 -2.19 -2.78
CA VAL A 610 -22.92 -2.22 -1.40
C VAL A 610 -24.32 -1.66 -1.32
N TYR A 611 -25.21 -2.41 -0.67
CA TYR A 611 -26.49 -1.90 -0.17
C TYR A 611 -26.24 -1.20 1.16
N LEU A 612 -26.69 0.04 1.29
CA LEU A 612 -26.61 0.84 2.50
C LEU A 612 -28.01 1.08 3.02
N TYR A 613 -28.25 0.89 4.31
CA TYR A 613 -29.52 1.21 4.93
C TYR A 613 -29.33 1.67 6.37
N SER A 614 -30.11 2.64 6.80
CA SER A 614 -30.13 3.08 8.19
C SER A 614 -31.46 3.70 8.56
N THR A 615 -31.77 3.66 9.84
CA THR A 615 -32.88 4.37 10.46
C THR A 615 -32.43 4.88 11.81
N GLU A 616 -32.65 6.16 12.09
CA GLU A 616 -32.33 6.80 13.35
C GLU A 616 -33.51 7.60 13.90
N VAL A 617 -33.59 7.66 15.21
CA VAL A 617 -34.53 8.48 15.97
C VAL A 617 -33.72 9.35 16.91
N GLN A 618 -33.90 10.65 16.75
CA GLN A 618 -33.30 11.67 17.59
C GLN A 618 -34.38 12.35 18.40
N HIS A 619 -34.18 12.49 19.71
CA HIS A 619 -35.13 13.11 20.62
C HIS A 619 -34.43 14.11 21.54
N GLU A 620 -34.99 15.32 21.61
CA GLU A 620 -34.58 16.35 22.56
C GLU A 620 -35.18 16.07 23.93
N LEU A 621 -34.30 15.83 24.90
CA LEU A 621 -34.62 15.61 26.31
C LEU A 621 -34.47 16.93 27.09
N PRO A 622 -35.05 17.03 28.30
CA PRO A 622 -34.90 18.20 29.17
C PRO A 622 -33.43 18.55 29.44
N ALA A 623 -33.20 19.80 29.87
CA ALA A 623 -31.88 20.35 30.17
C ALA A 623 -30.91 20.33 28.96
N GLY A 624 -31.41 20.37 27.72
CA GLY A 624 -30.57 20.46 26.52
C GLY A 624 -29.77 19.19 26.22
N TRP A 625 -30.31 18.04 26.63
CA TRP A 625 -29.85 16.72 26.23
C TRP A 625 -30.48 16.31 24.90
N LEU A 626 -29.72 15.59 24.09
CA LEU A 626 -30.13 15.08 22.80
C LEU A 626 -29.74 13.62 22.72
N LEU A 627 -30.71 12.73 22.69
CA LEU A 627 -30.51 11.31 22.56
C LEU A 627 -30.78 10.90 21.12
N THR A 628 -29.87 10.14 20.51
CA THR A 628 -30.05 9.53 19.19
C THR A 628 -29.86 8.03 19.30
N VAL A 629 -30.83 7.26 18.82
CA VAL A 629 -30.75 5.81 18.70
C VAL A 629 -30.97 5.47 17.25
N GLY A 630 -30.08 4.69 16.65
CA GLY A 630 -30.18 4.33 15.25
C GLY A 630 -29.63 2.96 14.95
N TYR A 631 -30.20 2.34 13.93
CA TYR A 631 -29.71 1.13 13.31
C TYR A 631 -29.08 1.47 11.98
N GLN A 632 -27.91 0.91 11.72
CA GLN A 632 -27.17 1.03 10.47
C GLN A 632 -26.81 -0.36 10.00
N GLY A 633 -26.95 -0.63 8.71
CA GLY A 633 -26.38 -1.82 8.13
C GLY A 633 -25.93 -1.63 6.69
N SER A 634 -25.08 -2.55 6.27
CA SER A 634 -24.63 -2.62 4.88
C SER A 634 -24.47 -4.06 4.43
N GLN A 635 -24.73 -4.33 3.17
CA GLN A 635 -24.49 -5.62 2.54
C GLN A 635 -23.61 -5.45 1.31
N SER A 636 -22.40 -5.99 1.40
CA SER A 636 -21.41 -6.02 0.33
C SER A 636 -21.64 -7.22 -0.57
N ARG A 637 -21.57 -7.01 -1.88
CA ARG A 637 -21.75 -8.04 -2.90
C ARG A 637 -20.70 -7.90 -3.99
N LYS A 638 -20.23 -9.05 -4.48
CA LYS A 638 -19.26 -9.12 -5.60
C LYS A 638 -17.97 -8.36 -5.30
N MET A 639 -17.55 -8.36 -4.03
CA MET A 639 -16.23 -7.88 -3.62
C MET A 639 -15.14 -8.80 -4.20
N LEU A 640 -13.92 -8.28 -4.32
CA LEU A 640 -12.82 -9.00 -4.96
C LEU A 640 -12.06 -9.89 -3.99
N ARG A 641 -11.64 -11.04 -4.50
CA ARG A 641 -10.57 -11.88 -3.95
C ARG A 641 -9.66 -12.41 -5.06
N ILE A 642 -8.41 -12.72 -4.77
CA ILE A 642 -7.46 -13.38 -5.65
C ILE A 642 -7.60 -14.90 -5.49
N VAL A 643 -7.80 -15.60 -6.60
CA VAL A 643 -7.97 -17.05 -6.62
C VAL A 643 -6.88 -17.69 -7.47
N GLY A 644 -6.06 -18.55 -6.86
CA GLY A 644 -5.16 -19.47 -7.56
C GLY A 644 -5.95 -20.56 -8.27
N LEU A 645 -6.14 -20.43 -9.58
CA LEU A 645 -6.98 -21.32 -10.38
C LEU A 645 -6.45 -22.75 -10.45
N ASN A 646 -5.13 -22.96 -10.26
CA ASN A 646 -4.53 -24.30 -10.17
C ASN A 646 -5.08 -25.13 -8.99
N ARG A 647 -5.60 -24.48 -7.93
CA ARG A 647 -6.25 -25.15 -6.79
C ARG A 647 -7.72 -25.47 -7.05
N VAL A 648 -8.34 -24.78 -8.01
CA VAL A 648 -9.76 -24.94 -8.37
C VAL A 648 -9.93 -25.98 -9.48
N TYR A 649 -9.00 -25.99 -10.45
CA TYR A 649 -9.04 -26.88 -11.60
C TYR A 649 -7.89 -27.90 -11.53
N PRO A 650 -8.17 -29.18 -11.26
CA PRO A 650 -7.14 -30.19 -10.95
C PRO A 650 -6.33 -30.65 -12.17
N GLN A 651 -6.84 -30.45 -13.40
CA GLN A 651 -6.09 -30.75 -14.63
C GLN A 651 -5.70 -29.45 -15.33
N VAL A 652 -4.47 -29.02 -15.06
CA VAL A 652 -3.90 -27.79 -15.61
C VAL A 652 -3.11 -28.11 -16.86
N ASN A 653 -3.09 -27.18 -17.82
CA ASN A 653 -2.01 -27.14 -18.81
C ASN A 653 -0.67 -27.07 -18.03
N PRO A 654 0.27 -28.01 -18.21
CA PRO A 654 1.51 -28.04 -17.42
C PRO A 654 2.35 -26.76 -17.56
N ILE A 655 2.14 -25.98 -18.63
CA ILE A 655 2.78 -24.68 -18.84
C ILE A 655 2.23 -23.62 -17.88
N LEU A 656 1.00 -23.73 -17.39
CA LEU A 656 0.34 -22.71 -16.57
C LEU A 656 0.51 -23.00 -15.08
N SER A 657 1.48 -22.36 -14.42
CA SER A 657 1.71 -22.58 -12.98
C SER A 657 2.48 -21.43 -12.32
N PRO A 658 1.91 -20.71 -11.34
CA PRO A 658 0.49 -20.63 -10.97
C PRO A 658 -0.32 -19.62 -11.82
N VAL A 659 -1.64 -19.73 -11.83
CA VAL A 659 -2.57 -18.79 -12.47
C VAL A 659 -3.45 -18.11 -11.44
N TYR A 660 -3.45 -16.77 -11.40
CA TYR A 660 -4.18 -15.99 -10.40
C TYR A 660 -5.20 -15.04 -11.02
N PHE A 661 -6.46 -15.14 -10.57
CA PHE A 661 -7.57 -14.32 -11.04
C PHE A 661 -8.22 -13.54 -9.87
N PRO A 662 -8.26 -12.20 -9.91
CA PRO A 662 -9.14 -11.40 -9.06
C PRO A 662 -10.60 -11.66 -9.44
N THR A 663 -11.31 -12.41 -8.61
CA THR A 663 -12.69 -12.85 -8.80
C THR A 663 -13.64 -12.02 -7.94
N THR A 664 -14.74 -11.57 -8.53
CA THR A 664 -15.75 -10.72 -7.87
C THR A 664 -16.87 -11.57 -7.29
N ASP A 665 -16.60 -12.32 -6.24
CA ASP A 665 -17.54 -13.27 -5.62
C ASP A 665 -17.65 -13.17 -4.09
N VAL A 666 -16.83 -12.33 -3.43
CA VAL A 666 -16.86 -12.11 -1.97
C VAL A 666 -18.11 -11.34 -1.56
N ASN A 667 -18.70 -11.74 -0.43
CA ASN A 667 -19.87 -11.10 0.16
C ASN A 667 -19.63 -10.80 1.63
N GLY A 668 -20.21 -9.70 2.10
CA GLY A 668 -20.11 -9.29 3.49
C GLY A 668 -21.38 -8.63 3.97
N HIS A 669 -21.55 -8.56 5.27
CA HIS A 669 -22.62 -7.80 5.90
C HIS A 669 -22.15 -7.18 7.21
N PHE A 670 -22.65 -5.99 7.47
CA PHE A 670 -22.38 -5.25 8.68
C PHE A 670 -23.71 -4.77 9.24
N ASN A 671 -23.88 -4.89 10.55
CA ASN A 671 -25.03 -4.38 11.28
C ASN A 671 -24.55 -3.69 12.55
N ALA A 672 -25.12 -2.53 12.86
CA ALA A 672 -24.76 -1.76 14.04
C ALA A 672 -25.99 -1.08 14.67
N LEU A 673 -26.11 -1.23 15.99
CA LEU A 673 -26.91 -0.37 16.84
C LEU A 673 -26.02 0.77 17.33
N ASN A 674 -26.38 2.01 17.00
CA ASN A 674 -25.70 3.22 17.41
C ASN A 674 -26.57 3.97 18.42
N ILE A 675 -26.01 4.29 19.58
CA ILE A 675 -26.63 5.13 20.60
C ILE A 675 -25.69 6.31 20.84
N SER A 676 -26.21 7.53 20.81
CA SER A 676 -25.43 8.71 21.19
C SER A 676 -26.23 9.68 22.05
N GLY A 677 -25.56 10.27 23.03
CA GLY A 677 -26.11 11.28 23.92
C GLY A 677 -25.26 12.54 23.85
N THR A 678 -25.86 13.68 23.54
CA THR A 678 -25.18 14.96 23.52
C THR A 678 -25.83 15.91 24.50
N LYS A 679 -25.04 16.48 25.41
CA LYS A 679 -25.42 17.62 26.24
C LYS A 679 -24.76 18.86 25.67
N ARG A 680 -25.56 19.81 25.17
CA ARG A 680 -25.04 21.13 24.77
C ARG A 680 -24.45 21.86 25.98
N PHE A 681 -23.39 22.63 25.79
CA PHE A 681 -22.75 23.38 26.86
C PHE A 681 -23.77 24.26 27.59
N SER A 682 -23.96 24.00 28.88
CA SER A 682 -24.80 24.81 29.77
C SER A 682 -24.36 24.57 31.20
N HIS A 683 -24.43 25.60 32.05
CA HIS A 683 -24.04 25.49 33.46
C HIS A 683 -22.63 24.90 33.65
N GLY A 684 -21.71 25.27 32.74
CA GLY A 684 -20.31 24.82 32.78
C GLY A 684 -20.08 23.38 32.31
N PHE A 685 -21.07 22.67 31.77
CA PHE A 685 -20.92 21.27 31.38
C PHE A 685 -21.35 21.00 29.94
N GLN A 686 -20.49 20.30 29.20
CA GLN A 686 -20.77 19.72 27.89
C GLN A 686 -20.37 18.25 27.90
N PHE A 687 -21.17 17.42 27.23
CA PHE A 687 -20.91 15.99 27.13
C PHE A 687 -21.31 15.47 25.76
N PHE A 688 -20.52 14.54 25.26
CA PHE A 688 -20.83 13.71 24.11
C PHE A 688 -20.47 12.26 24.44
N GLY A 689 -21.42 11.35 24.26
CA GLY A 689 -21.20 9.92 24.40
C GLY A 689 -21.75 9.21 23.18
N LYS A 690 -21.01 8.20 22.69
CA LYS A 690 -21.46 7.27 21.66
C LYS A 690 -21.16 5.85 22.11
N TYR A 691 -22.14 4.97 21.95
CA TYR A 691 -22.00 3.52 22.05
C TYR A 691 -22.42 2.90 20.71
N GLN A 692 -21.61 1.98 20.21
CA GLN A 692 -21.90 1.19 19.03
C GLN A 692 -21.77 -0.29 19.39
N LEU A 693 -22.87 -1.02 19.22
CA LEU A 693 -22.88 -2.48 19.21
C LEU A 693 -22.95 -2.91 17.75
N SER A 694 -21.89 -3.51 17.23
CA SER A 694 -21.78 -3.91 15.83
C SER A 694 -21.48 -5.39 15.66
N ARG A 695 -21.73 -5.89 14.45
CA ARG A 695 -21.19 -7.16 13.96
C ARG A 695 -20.95 -7.06 12.46
N SER A 696 -19.72 -7.35 12.06
CA SER A 696 -19.25 -7.46 10.69
C SER A 696 -18.91 -8.92 10.41
N MET A 697 -19.47 -9.50 9.36
CA MET A 697 -19.04 -10.82 8.89
C MET A 697 -18.91 -10.84 7.36
N ASP A 698 -17.92 -11.55 6.87
CA ASP A 698 -17.64 -11.70 5.45
C ASP A 698 -17.03 -13.06 5.15
N SER A 699 -16.88 -13.35 3.86
CA SER A 699 -16.13 -14.50 3.36
C SER A 699 -14.69 -14.15 2.95
N GLY A 700 -14.18 -12.99 3.40
CA GLY A 700 -12.88 -12.45 3.00
C GLY A 700 -12.73 -10.99 3.42
N SER A 701 -11.86 -10.74 4.39
CA SER A 701 -11.66 -9.42 5.03
C SER A 701 -10.49 -8.62 4.45
N TRP A 702 -9.42 -9.29 4.02
CA TRP A 702 -8.23 -8.63 3.47
C TRP A 702 -7.54 -9.51 2.42
N GLU A 703 -7.38 -8.97 1.21
CA GLU A 703 -6.62 -9.63 0.15
C GLU A 703 -5.84 -8.63 -0.70
N GLY A 704 -4.67 -9.06 -1.17
CA GLY A 704 -3.81 -8.28 -2.04
C GLY A 704 -2.69 -9.14 -2.62
N SER A 705 -2.09 -8.67 -3.71
CA SER A 705 -1.06 -9.43 -4.43
C SER A 705 0.23 -9.67 -3.66
N GLY A 706 0.55 -8.81 -2.68
CA GLY A 706 1.62 -9.01 -1.71
C GLY A 706 1.14 -9.55 -0.35
N GLY A 707 -0.15 -9.90 -0.23
CA GLY A 707 -0.81 -10.30 1.01
C GLY A 707 -1.33 -11.74 0.99
N ASN A 708 -2.43 -11.98 1.69
CA ASN A 708 -3.09 -13.28 1.75
C ASN A 708 -3.59 -13.62 0.34
N ARG A 709 -2.94 -14.62 -0.27
CA ARG A 709 -3.28 -15.18 -1.57
C ARG A 709 -3.86 -16.54 -1.28
N ASP A 710 -5.02 -16.81 -1.86
CA ASP A 710 -5.74 -18.07 -1.73
C ASP A 710 -6.47 -18.26 -0.38
N PRO A 711 -7.80 -18.06 -0.34
CA PRO A 711 -8.57 -18.42 0.84
C PRO A 711 -8.45 -19.91 1.16
N PHE A 712 -8.79 -20.27 2.39
CA PHE A 712 -8.61 -21.63 2.91
C PHE A 712 -9.30 -22.66 2.00
N TYR A 713 -10.51 -22.35 1.52
CA TYR A 713 -11.23 -23.20 0.57
C TYR A 713 -11.78 -22.44 -0.67
N PRO A 714 -10.97 -22.32 -1.75
CA PRO A 714 -11.28 -21.40 -2.85
C PRO A 714 -12.52 -21.74 -3.71
N ILE A 715 -13.04 -22.97 -3.56
CA ILE A 715 -14.18 -23.50 -4.32
C ILE A 715 -15.53 -23.13 -3.67
N ASN A 716 -15.60 -23.14 -2.33
CA ASN A 716 -16.84 -22.86 -1.59
C ASN A 716 -16.61 -21.91 -0.42
N GLN A 717 -16.96 -20.65 -0.63
CA GLN A 717 -16.80 -19.56 0.35
C GLN A 717 -17.62 -19.72 1.62
N THR A 718 -18.57 -20.66 1.68
CA THR A 718 -19.37 -20.87 2.90
C THR A 718 -18.49 -21.30 4.08
N TYR A 719 -17.36 -21.97 3.80
CA TYR A 719 -16.39 -22.37 4.82
C TYR A 719 -15.47 -21.23 5.27
N ASP A 720 -15.33 -20.17 4.47
CA ASP A 720 -14.52 -19.00 4.79
C ASP A 720 -15.36 -17.88 5.45
N TYR A 721 -16.65 -18.13 5.71
CA TYR A 721 -17.56 -17.13 6.25
C TYR A 721 -17.47 -17.02 7.77
N GLY A 722 -17.00 -15.87 8.27
CA GLY A 722 -16.78 -15.62 9.69
C GLY A 722 -16.79 -14.13 10.04
N PRO A 723 -16.60 -13.79 11.33
CA PRO A 723 -16.40 -12.41 11.75
C PRO A 723 -15.27 -11.77 10.93
N SER A 724 -15.47 -10.54 10.47
CA SER A 724 -14.44 -9.82 9.71
C SER A 724 -13.21 -9.57 10.57
N ASP A 725 -12.01 -9.51 9.99
CA ASP A 725 -10.75 -9.24 10.72
C ASP A 725 -10.75 -7.91 11.48
N PHE A 726 -11.60 -6.98 11.05
CA PHE A 726 -11.81 -5.66 11.65
C PHE A 726 -13.14 -5.57 12.40
N ASP A 727 -13.77 -6.69 12.75
CA ASP A 727 -14.96 -6.68 13.60
C ASP A 727 -14.64 -6.15 14.99
N VAL A 728 -15.43 -5.17 15.40
CA VAL A 728 -15.41 -4.62 16.75
C VAL A 728 -16.84 -4.65 17.24
N THR A 729 -17.11 -5.61 18.12
CA THR A 729 -18.46 -5.86 18.60
C THR A 729 -18.94 -4.72 19.51
N HIS A 730 -18.09 -4.24 20.42
CA HIS A 730 -18.40 -3.12 21.31
C HIS A 730 -17.45 -1.97 21.06
N ASN A 731 -17.96 -0.77 20.83
CA ASN A 731 -17.16 0.45 20.75
C ASN A 731 -17.86 1.59 21.51
N MET A 732 -17.15 2.23 22.42
CA MET A 732 -17.64 3.34 23.23
C MET A 732 -16.67 4.52 23.14
N LEU A 733 -17.22 5.72 22.96
CA LEU A 733 -16.47 6.98 23.00
C LEU A 733 -17.22 7.96 23.89
N PHE A 734 -16.54 8.55 24.87
CA PHE A 734 -17.11 9.59 25.72
C PHE A 734 -16.15 10.76 25.81
N THR A 735 -16.66 11.96 25.60
CA THR A 735 -15.95 13.22 25.80
C THR A 735 -16.78 14.11 26.71
N ALA A 736 -16.14 14.64 27.75
CA ALA A 736 -16.76 15.57 28.66
C ALA A 736 -15.87 16.81 28.81
N LEU A 737 -16.50 17.97 28.89
CA LEU A 737 -15.85 19.22 29.25
C LEU A 737 -16.60 19.83 30.42
N TYR A 738 -15.85 20.14 31.47
CA TYR A 738 -16.36 20.82 32.65
C TYR A 738 -15.54 22.10 32.88
N ASP A 739 -16.20 23.23 32.73
CA ASP A 739 -15.69 24.55 33.04
C ASP A 739 -15.84 24.79 34.54
N ILE A 740 -14.71 24.80 35.25
CA ILE A 740 -14.69 24.82 36.70
C ILE A 740 -15.08 26.22 37.15
N PRO A 741 -16.20 26.40 37.88
CA PRO A 741 -16.73 27.73 38.21
C PRO A 741 -15.94 28.46 39.31
N LEU A 742 -14.71 28.04 39.61
CA LEU A 742 -13.85 28.65 40.62
C LEU A 742 -13.54 30.12 40.24
N LEU A 743 -13.75 31.01 41.22
CA LEU A 743 -13.22 32.39 41.24
C LEU A 743 -13.70 33.34 40.12
N LYS A 744 -14.67 32.94 39.28
CA LYS A 744 -15.26 33.78 38.20
C LYS A 744 -15.87 35.10 38.68
N ILE A 745 -16.19 35.20 39.97
CA ILE A 745 -16.86 36.35 40.60
C ILE A 745 -15.84 37.28 41.30
N ARG A 746 -14.55 36.88 41.41
CA ARG A 746 -13.52 37.72 42.03
C ARG A 746 -12.82 38.58 40.98
N HIS A 747 -12.73 39.88 41.23
CA HIS A 747 -12.03 40.85 40.38
C HIS A 747 -10.58 41.14 40.83
N ASP A 748 -10.13 40.48 41.90
CA ASP A 748 -8.77 40.60 42.44
C ASP A 748 -7.75 39.75 41.65
N PHE A 749 -6.47 39.87 42.02
CA PHE A 749 -5.38 39.14 41.37
C PHE A 749 -5.58 37.62 41.39
N VAL A 750 -6.14 37.08 42.48
CA VAL A 750 -6.43 35.64 42.61
C VAL A 750 -7.52 35.22 41.62
N GLY A 751 -8.57 36.03 41.47
CA GLY A 751 -9.58 35.84 40.42
C GLY A 751 -8.98 35.87 39.02
N ARG A 752 -8.10 36.83 38.70
CA ARG A 752 -7.50 36.93 37.35
C ARG A 752 -6.49 35.83 37.04
N ALA A 753 -5.73 35.37 38.03
CA ALA A 753 -4.69 34.34 37.85
C ALA A 753 -5.26 32.91 37.81
N PHE A 754 -6.41 32.67 38.45
CA PHE A 754 -6.99 31.32 38.60
C PHE A 754 -8.43 31.19 38.07
N CYS A 755 -8.96 32.16 37.32
CA CYS A 755 -10.24 32.04 36.60
C CYS A 755 -10.04 31.42 35.22
N GLY A 756 -11.02 30.63 34.77
CA GLY A 756 -11.08 30.10 33.40
C GLY A 756 -10.49 28.70 33.21
N TRP A 757 -10.23 27.97 34.30
CA TRP A 757 -9.83 26.57 34.22
C TRP A 757 -11.00 25.70 33.76
N HIS A 758 -10.75 24.88 32.74
CA HIS A 758 -11.64 23.81 32.33
C HIS A 758 -10.88 22.48 32.37
N GLY A 759 -11.61 21.41 32.68
CA GLY A 759 -11.14 20.05 32.51
C GLY A 759 -11.85 19.42 31.32
N ASP A 760 -11.09 18.84 30.40
CA ASP A 760 -11.60 18.01 29.32
C ASP A 760 -11.01 16.61 29.40
N GLY A 761 -11.80 15.63 28.98
CA GLY A 761 -11.39 14.24 28.95
C GLY A 761 -12.07 13.51 27.81
N THR A 762 -11.32 12.66 27.11
CA THR A 762 -11.83 11.77 26.07
C THR A 762 -11.40 10.35 26.37
N PHE A 763 -12.37 9.44 26.41
CA PHE A 763 -12.18 8.02 26.70
C PHE A 763 -12.75 7.20 25.56
N GLN A 764 -11.96 6.26 25.05
CA GLN A 764 -12.39 5.31 24.04
C GLN A 764 -12.13 3.88 24.53
N PHE A 765 -13.16 3.04 24.45
CA PHE A 765 -13.10 1.64 24.81
C PHE A 765 -13.64 0.82 23.65
N HIS A 766 -12.99 -0.27 23.29
CA HIS A 766 -13.52 -1.20 22.31
C HIS A 766 -13.16 -2.65 22.65
N SER A 767 -13.95 -3.59 22.15
CA SER A 767 -13.60 -5.01 22.19
C SER A 767 -12.37 -5.28 21.31
N GLY A 768 -11.65 -6.37 21.59
CA GLY A 768 -10.58 -6.84 20.70
C GLY A 768 -11.09 -7.22 19.32
N PHE A 769 -10.16 -7.30 18.37
CA PHE A 769 -10.39 -7.93 17.07
C PHE A 769 -10.51 -9.46 17.26
N PRO A 770 -11.13 -10.19 16.31
CA PRO A 770 -11.38 -11.63 16.47
C PRO A 770 -10.14 -12.53 16.35
N TRP A 771 -8.93 -11.97 16.17
CA TRP A 771 -7.66 -12.69 15.98
C TRP A 771 -6.60 -12.31 17.01
#